data_AF-A0A2N2JRB3-F1
#
_entry.id   AF-A0A2N2JRB3-F1
#
_cell.length_a   1.000
_cell.length_b   1.000
_cell.length_c   1.000
_cell.angle_alpha   90.00
_cell.angle_beta   90.00
_cell.angle_gamma   90.00
#
_symmetry.space_group_name_H-M   'P 1'
#
loop_
_entity.id
_entity.type
_entity.pdbx_description
1 polymer ?
#
loop_
_entity_poly.entity_id
_entity_poly.type
_entity_poly.pdbx_seq_one_letter_code
_entity_poly.pdbx_strand_id
1 'polypeptide(L)'
;TGCNGFCALGPIMVVYPEGVIYISLKPADIPELVEEHLVKGRIVERLLYREPGTDHIIPTMQDIPFFHLQELRVLKNRGLIDPEKIEEYIARDGYAGMAKALTEMTPEQIVQEVLDSGLRGRGGAGFPTGLKWKFAAASKGDVKYVLCNADEGDPGAFMDRSVLEADPHAVLEGMVIAAKAIGSSHGYIYCRAEYPLAIHRLNVAIGQAKEAGLLGQNILGTGFNFDLEIYQGAGAFVCGEETALMTSIEGKRGMPRPRPPFPAVAGLWQKPSILNNVETLANIGQVILRGAKWYASVGTEKSKGTKVFALTGDVNNVGLVEVPMGTKLGTIVFDIGGGIPKGKKFKAAQLGGPSGGCIPVQHLNASVDYEKVAELGAIMGSGGLIVMNEDKCAVDMARFFMDFCQDESCGKCTPCREGTKRMLNLLTDITGGKGKAGDIELLEEMASVIKNAALCGLGQTAPNPVLSTIRYFRKEYEEHIYEHRCRATVCSAMFKSPCQHTCPIEMDIPSYIALVREGRFEDAYKVVLQTNPFPSVCGRVCDHKCQSKCRRGNMDESLAIKFLKRFITDNAPRPKTEAVPVTRKEKIAVIGGGPAGLTAARDLALRGYKVTVFEELKYAGGMLRWGIPAYRLPRNILQAEIDDITSLGVEIRLNTRVGRDISFKQMEKDFDYFYLATGAHKSQKMRV
;
A
#
# COMPACT_ATOMS: atom_id res chain seq x y z
N THR A 1 6.46 13.78 -26.17
CA THR A 1 5.84 14.50 -25.04
C THR A 1 6.29 13.87 -23.72
N GLY A 2 6.05 14.55 -22.60
CA GLY A 2 6.27 13.98 -21.25
C GLY A 2 5.26 12.88 -20.86
N CYS A 3 5.43 12.30 -19.67
CA CYS A 3 4.50 11.31 -19.11
C CYS A 3 3.08 11.89 -18.97
N ASN A 4 2.04 11.10 -19.25
CA ASN A 4 0.63 11.51 -19.07
C ASN A 4 0.04 11.10 -17.71
N GLY A 5 0.79 10.34 -16.91
CA GLY A 5 0.41 9.91 -15.56
C GLY A 5 -0.29 8.55 -15.46
N PHE A 6 -0.76 7.92 -16.54
CA PHE A 6 -1.47 6.63 -16.45
C PHE A 6 -0.53 5.44 -16.74
N CYS A 7 0.28 5.09 -15.73
CA CYS A 7 1.36 4.11 -15.89
C CYS A 7 0.88 2.69 -16.19
N ALA A 8 -0.27 2.26 -15.65
CA ALA A 8 -0.79 0.90 -15.81
C ALA A 8 -1.09 0.49 -17.26
N LEU A 9 -1.31 1.46 -18.15
CA LEU A 9 -1.71 1.24 -19.54
C LEU A 9 -0.67 1.78 -20.55
N GLY A 10 0.54 2.07 -20.09
CA GLY A 10 1.68 2.41 -20.94
C GLY A 10 2.15 1.23 -21.82
N PRO A 11 2.77 1.47 -23.00
CA PRO A 11 2.95 2.76 -23.68
C PRO A 11 1.64 3.34 -24.24
N ILE A 12 1.50 4.68 -24.20
CA ILE A 12 0.30 5.40 -24.64
C ILE A 12 0.65 6.34 -25.80
N MET A 13 -0.22 6.43 -26.79
CA MET A 13 -0.15 7.40 -27.88
C MET A 13 -1.47 8.17 -27.98
N VAL A 14 -1.39 9.48 -28.19
CA VAL A 14 -2.55 10.34 -28.47
C VAL A 14 -2.38 10.91 -29.88
N VAL A 15 -3.41 10.76 -30.71
CA VAL A 15 -3.43 11.28 -32.08
C VAL A 15 -4.32 12.52 -32.13
N TYR A 16 -3.78 13.60 -32.70
CA TYR A 16 -4.46 14.89 -32.90
C TYR A 16 -4.81 15.08 -34.38
N PRO A 17 -5.88 15.85 -34.70
CA PRO A 17 -6.65 16.74 -33.82
C PRO A 17 -7.75 16.07 -32.97
N GLU A 18 -8.13 14.83 -33.25
CA GLU A 18 -9.27 14.14 -32.65
C GLU A 18 -9.09 13.86 -31.14
N GLY A 19 -7.84 13.78 -30.67
CA GLY A 19 -7.52 13.49 -29.27
C GLY A 19 -7.74 12.02 -28.90
N VAL A 20 -7.67 11.12 -29.89
CA VAL A 20 -7.90 9.68 -29.69
C VAL A 20 -6.72 9.07 -28.95
N ILE A 21 -7.01 8.37 -27.85
CA ILE A 21 -6.00 7.72 -27.00
C ILE A 21 -5.92 6.21 -27.28
N TYR A 22 -4.72 5.76 -27.60
CA TYR A 22 -4.39 4.35 -27.76
C TYR A 22 -3.49 3.89 -26.62
N ILE A 23 -3.81 2.74 -26.04
CA ILE A 23 -3.19 2.23 -24.81
C ILE A 23 -2.48 0.88 -25.04
N SER A 24 -1.52 0.55 -24.18
CA SER A 24 -0.81 -0.75 -24.17
C SER A 24 -0.21 -1.14 -25.53
N LEU A 25 0.28 -0.14 -26.26
CA LEU A 25 0.76 -0.31 -27.63
C LEU A 25 2.02 -1.18 -27.72
N LYS A 26 2.06 -2.01 -28.76
CA LYS A 26 3.26 -2.76 -29.16
C LYS A 26 3.75 -2.27 -30.51
N PRO A 27 5.04 -2.45 -30.84
CA PRO A 27 5.57 -2.10 -32.17
C PRO A 27 4.79 -2.76 -33.32
N ALA A 28 4.22 -3.95 -33.10
CA ALA A 28 3.41 -4.67 -34.08
C ALA A 28 2.04 -4.03 -34.36
N ASP A 29 1.53 -3.15 -33.47
CA ASP A 29 0.26 -2.45 -33.66
C ASP A 29 0.40 -1.21 -34.56
N ILE A 30 1.63 -0.71 -34.76
CA ILE A 30 1.90 0.54 -35.49
C ILE A 30 1.49 0.48 -36.96
N PRO A 31 1.77 -0.58 -37.74
CA PRO A 31 1.34 -0.64 -39.14
C PRO A 31 -0.18 -0.50 -39.31
N GLU A 32 -0.96 -1.17 -38.45
CA GLU A 32 -2.43 -1.07 -38.46
C GLU A 32 -2.91 0.33 -38.08
N LEU A 33 -2.29 0.96 -37.07
CA LEU A 33 -2.62 2.34 -36.67
C LEU A 33 -2.35 3.35 -37.80
N VAL A 34 -1.24 3.20 -38.51
CA VAL A 34 -0.91 4.05 -39.65
C VAL A 34 -1.93 3.85 -40.77
N GLU A 35 -2.21 2.59 -41.13
CA GLU A 35 -3.11 2.27 -42.23
C GLU A 35 -4.56 2.68 -41.92
N GLU A 36 -5.08 2.33 -40.75
CA GLU A 36 -6.48 2.55 -40.41
C GLU A 36 -6.73 3.99 -39.95
N HIS A 37 -5.98 4.48 -38.95
CA HIS A 37 -6.29 5.78 -38.37
C HIS A 37 -5.68 6.93 -39.18
N LEU A 38 -4.37 6.88 -39.46
CA LEU A 38 -3.68 8.03 -40.08
C LEU A 38 -3.99 8.17 -41.58
N VAL A 39 -4.12 7.07 -42.31
CA VAL A 39 -4.39 7.10 -43.76
C VAL A 39 -5.89 7.07 -44.05
N LYS A 40 -6.65 6.19 -43.40
CA LYS A 40 -8.09 5.98 -43.70
C LYS A 40 -9.05 6.71 -42.76
N GLY A 41 -8.56 7.34 -41.67
CA GLY A 41 -9.39 8.05 -40.70
C GLY A 41 -10.24 7.15 -39.80
N ARG A 42 -9.98 5.83 -39.76
CA ARG A 42 -10.73 4.86 -38.96
C ARG A 42 -10.01 4.51 -37.67
N ILE A 43 -10.72 4.69 -36.56
CA ILE A 43 -10.18 4.44 -35.22
C ILE A 43 -10.05 2.93 -34.98
N VAL A 44 -8.92 2.52 -34.40
CA VAL A 44 -8.64 1.11 -34.09
C VAL A 44 -9.22 0.75 -32.71
N GLU A 45 -10.49 0.35 -32.68
CA GLU A 45 -11.26 0.12 -31.43
C GLU A 45 -10.65 -0.91 -30.46
N ARG A 46 -9.88 -1.89 -30.97
CA ARG A 46 -9.23 -2.90 -30.13
C ARG A 46 -8.11 -2.32 -29.24
N LEU A 47 -7.58 -1.15 -29.62
CA LEU A 47 -6.47 -0.47 -28.96
C LEU A 47 -6.92 0.70 -28.07
N LEU A 48 -8.23 0.95 -28.00
CA LEU A 48 -8.81 1.98 -27.15
C LEU A 48 -9.01 1.49 -25.71
N TYR A 49 -9.18 2.44 -24.79
CA TYR A 49 -9.54 2.14 -23.42
C TYR A 49 -10.92 1.50 -23.33
N ARG A 50 -11.01 0.36 -22.65
CA ARG A 50 -12.27 -0.30 -22.29
C ARG A 50 -12.47 -0.19 -20.80
N GLU A 51 -13.62 0.30 -20.40
CA GLU A 51 -13.95 0.40 -18.99
C GLU A 51 -14.04 -1.00 -18.36
N PRO A 52 -13.34 -1.25 -17.23
CA PRO A 52 -13.32 -2.56 -16.62
C PRO A 52 -14.73 -3.06 -16.25
N GLY A 53 -15.09 -4.24 -16.74
CA GLY A 53 -16.38 -4.87 -16.45
C GLY A 53 -17.54 -4.40 -17.33
N THR A 54 -17.27 -3.55 -18.34
CA THR A 54 -18.25 -3.13 -19.34
C THR A 54 -17.66 -3.30 -20.76
N ASP A 55 -18.54 -3.34 -21.76
CA ASP A 55 -18.13 -3.28 -23.18
C ASP A 55 -17.96 -1.83 -23.67
N HIS A 56 -18.02 -0.85 -22.76
CA HIS A 56 -17.97 0.57 -23.09
C HIS A 56 -16.54 0.98 -23.45
N ILE A 57 -16.37 1.46 -24.69
CA ILE A 57 -15.11 1.94 -25.23
C ILE A 57 -15.06 3.45 -25.09
N ILE A 58 -13.96 3.97 -24.54
CA ILE A 58 -13.75 5.40 -24.34
C ILE A 58 -12.59 5.85 -25.25
N PRO A 59 -12.88 6.58 -26.34
CA PRO A 59 -11.88 6.95 -27.34
C PRO A 59 -11.02 8.16 -26.91
N THR A 60 -11.51 8.96 -25.98
CA THR A 60 -10.98 10.27 -25.61
C THR A 60 -10.41 10.24 -24.19
N MET A 61 -9.21 10.82 -24.03
CA MET A 61 -8.51 10.85 -22.75
C MET A 61 -9.35 11.50 -21.62
N GLN A 62 -10.11 12.56 -21.94
CA GLN A 62 -10.86 13.33 -20.93
C GLN A 62 -12.03 12.58 -20.31
N ASP A 63 -12.53 11.55 -20.99
CA ASP A 63 -13.70 10.78 -20.55
C ASP A 63 -13.31 9.51 -19.77
N ILE A 64 -12.02 9.15 -19.77
CA ILE A 64 -11.52 8.02 -18.99
C ILE A 64 -11.57 8.43 -17.50
N PRO A 65 -12.20 7.62 -16.62
CA PRO A 65 -12.36 7.96 -15.20
C PRO A 65 -11.06 8.35 -14.49
N PHE A 66 -9.95 7.70 -14.86
CA PHE A 66 -8.62 8.03 -14.34
C PHE A 66 -8.25 9.51 -14.56
N PHE A 67 -8.56 10.08 -15.72
CA PHE A 67 -8.20 11.47 -16.06
C PHE A 67 -9.30 12.47 -15.67
N HIS A 68 -10.56 12.13 -15.88
CA HIS A 68 -11.71 13.03 -15.69
C HIS A 68 -11.84 13.56 -14.26
N LEU A 69 -11.52 12.72 -13.27
CA LEU A 69 -11.71 13.02 -11.84
C LEU A 69 -10.53 13.78 -11.21
N GLN A 70 -9.56 14.21 -12.01
CA GLN A 70 -8.37 14.94 -11.55
C GLN A 70 -8.53 16.44 -11.79
N GLU A 71 -8.01 17.27 -10.88
CA GLU A 71 -7.89 18.71 -11.08
C GLU A 71 -6.42 19.07 -11.25
N LEU A 72 -5.98 19.30 -12.49
CA LEU A 72 -4.58 19.53 -12.80
C LEU A 72 -4.19 20.99 -12.58
N ARG A 73 -3.16 21.22 -11.76
CA ARG A 73 -2.48 22.50 -11.59
C ARG A 73 -1.00 22.31 -11.87
N VAL A 74 -0.33 21.48 -11.07
CA VAL A 74 1.08 21.15 -11.25
C VAL A 74 1.29 20.35 -12.53
N LEU A 75 0.44 19.35 -12.79
CA LEU A 75 0.58 18.46 -13.94
C LEU A 75 -0.20 18.95 -15.17
N LYS A 76 -0.50 20.25 -15.27
CA LYS A 76 -1.32 20.84 -16.36
C LYS A 76 -0.79 20.57 -17.78
N ASN A 77 0.51 20.32 -17.90
CA ASN A 77 1.22 20.13 -19.16
C ASN A 77 1.55 18.64 -19.44
N ARG A 78 1.17 17.73 -18.55
CA ARG A 78 1.49 16.29 -18.66
C ARG A 78 1.00 15.73 -20.00
N GLY A 79 1.88 15.05 -20.73
CA GLY A 79 1.55 14.46 -22.02
C GLY A 79 1.24 15.43 -23.17
N LEU A 80 1.24 16.76 -22.93
CA LEU A 80 0.87 17.77 -23.93
C LEU A 80 2.06 18.46 -24.56
N ILE A 81 3.15 18.64 -23.82
CA ILE A 81 4.36 19.32 -24.31
C ILE A 81 5.53 18.35 -24.50
N ASP A 82 6.44 18.71 -25.39
CA ASP A 82 7.80 18.22 -25.44
C ASP A 82 8.65 18.93 -24.37
N PRO A 83 9.11 18.24 -23.32
CA PRO A 83 9.87 18.85 -22.23
C PRO A 83 11.25 19.39 -22.65
N GLU A 84 11.72 19.05 -23.85
CA GLU A 84 12.99 19.50 -24.40
C GLU A 84 12.84 20.70 -25.35
N LYS A 85 11.64 21.30 -25.43
CA LYS A 85 11.36 22.50 -26.24
C LYS A 85 10.71 23.59 -25.41
N ILE A 86 11.46 24.66 -25.14
CA ILE A 86 11.00 25.79 -24.32
C ILE A 86 9.79 26.52 -24.93
N GLU A 87 9.67 26.55 -26.27
CA GLU A 87 8.59 27.25 -26.97
C GLU A 87 7.21 26.66 -26.64
N GLU A 88 7.14 25.34 -26.44
CA GLU A 88 5.88 24.68 -26.08
C GLU A 88 5.43 25.01 -24.65
N TYR A 89 6.39 25.22 -23.74
CA TYR A 89 6.09 25.72 -22.39
C TYR A 89 5.58 27.17 -22.45
N ILE A 90 6.27 28.04 -23.21
CA ILE A 90 5.88 29.46 -23.40
C ILE A 90 4.50 29.56 -24.04
N ALA A 91 4.21 28.74 -25.05
CA ALA A 91 2.90 28.70 -25.72
C ALA A 91 1.73 28.35 -24.78
N ARG A 92 2.02 27.83 -23.58
CA ARG A 92 1.04 27.46 -22.54
C ARG A 92 1.17 28.33 -21.28
N ASP A 93 1.41 29.62 -21.50
CA ASP A 93 1.60 30.66 -20.49
C ASP A 93 2.86 30.49 -19.62
N GLY A 94 3.81 29.65 -20.04
CA GLY A 94 5.08 29.46 -19.35
C GLY A 94 5.87 30.77 -19.27
N TYR A 95 6.50 31.03 -18.12
CA TYR A 95 7.24 32.27 -17.81
C TYR A 95 6.40 33.56 -17.74
N ALA A 96 5.11 33.54 -18.03
CA ALA A 96 4.26 34.71 -17.88
C ALA A 96 4.13 35.15 -16.41
N GLY A 97 4.09 34.19 -15.48
CA GLY A 97 4.11 34.47 -14.03
C GLY A 97 5.42 35.09 -13.60
N MET A 98 6.55 34.60 -14.13
CA MET A 98 7.87 35.17 -13.88
C MET A 98 8.00 36.58 -14.45
N ALA A 99 7.55 36.84 -15.68
CA ALA A 99 7.59 38.17 -16.29
C ALA A 99 6.86 39.17 -15.39
N LYS A 100 5.61 38.88 -15.01
CA LYS A 100 4.82 39.68 -14.05
C LYS A 100 5.55 39.90 -12.72
N ALA A 101 6.12 38.84 -12.13
CA ALA A 101 6.86 38.95 -10.87
C ALA A 101 8.07 39.89 -10.96
N LEU A 102 8.77 39.90 -12.11
CA LEU A 102 9.99 40.68 -12.28
C LEU A 102 9.73 42.14 -12.69
N THR A 103 8.66 42.40 -13.45
CA THR A 103 8.38 43.73 -14.02
C THR A 103 7.32 44.53 -13.23
N GLU A 104 6.35 43.86 -12.61
CA GLU A 104 5.19 44.52 -12.00
C GLU A 104 5.12 44.41 -10.47
N MET A 105 5.88 43.50 -9.87
CA MET A 105 5.79 43.20 -8.44
C MET A 105 7.08 43.51 -7.68
N THR A 106 6.93 44.02 -6.46
CA THR A 106 8.04 44.09 -5.50
C THR A 106 8.27 42.74 -4.82
N PRO A 107 9.48 42.47 -4.27
CA PRO A 107 9.74 41.25 -3.50
C PRO A 107 8.72 40.99 -2.39
N GLU A 108 8.28 42.05 -1.69
CA GLU A 108 7.29 41.97 -0.62
C GLU A 108 5.91 41.55 -1.14
N GLN A 109 5.50 42.06 -2.29
CA GLN A 109 4.24 41.68 -2.94
C GLN A 109 4.28 40.21 -3.37
N ILE A 110 5.40 39.71 -3.90
CA ILE A 110 5.56 38.29 -4.25
C ILE A 110 5.41 37.42 -3.00
N VAL A 111 6.11 37.77 -1.92
CA VAL A 111 6.01 37.03 -0.64
C VAL A 111 4.57 37.04 -0.12
N GLN A 112 3.88 38.18 -0.18
CA GLN A 112 2.51 38.31 0.29
C GLN A 112 1.54 37.49 -0.58
N GLU A 113 1.68 37.50 -1.90
CA GLU A 113 0.84 36.71 -2.82
C GLU A 113 0.98 35.20 -2.54
N VAL A 114 2.21 34.72 -2.33
CA VAL A 114 2.45 33.31 -1.97
C VAL A 114 1.92 32.99 -0.57
N LEU A 115 2.00 33.94 0.37
CA LEU A 115 1.42 33.78 1.71
C LEU A 115 -0.11 33.67 1.64
N ASP A 116 -0.76 34.55 0.89
CA ASP A 116 -2.22 34.62 0.74
C ASP A 116 -2.78 33.43 -0.03
N SER A 117 -1.97 32.81 -0.91
CA SER A 117 -2.36 31.56 -1.58
C SER A 117 -2.61 30.41 -0.60
N GLY A 118 -2.00 30.46 0.60
CA GLY A 118 -2.03 29.36 1.55
C GLY A 118 -1.23 28.14 1.09
N LEU A 119 -0.33 28.28 0.11
CA LEU A 119 0.56 27.20 -0.33
C LEU A 119 1.42 26.68 0.83
N ARG A 120 1.36 25.38 1.04
CA ARG A 120 2.16 24.64 2.03
C ARG A 120 3.18 23.78 1.29
N GLY A 121 4.37 23.64 1.88
CA GLY A 121 5.45 22.85 1.31
C GLY A 121 5.01 21.40 1.01
N ARG A 122 5.21 20.99 -0.24
CA ARG A 122 4.73 19.72 -0.78
C ARG A 122 5.63 18.51 -0.53
N GLY A 123 6.83 18.73 0.01
CA GLY A 123 7.76 17.67 0.43
C GLY A 123 7.45 17.01 1.78
N GLY A 124 6.23 17.13 2.31
CA GLY A 124 5.79 16.38 3.49
C GLY A 124 5.36 17.18 4.71
N ALA A 125 6.24 18.01 5.26
CA ALA A 125 5.97 18.71 6.52
C ALA A 125 4.83 19.75 6.44
N GLY A 126 4.46 20.20 5.24
CA GLY A 126 3.36 21.15 5.06
C GLY A 126 3.61 22.51 5.71
N PHE A 127 4.85 22.99 5.82
CA PHE A 127 5.13 24.32 6.35
C PHE A 127 4.68 25.41 5.35
N PRO A 128 4.05 26.53 5.78
CA PRO A 128 3.61 27.58 4.87
C PRO A 128 4.77 28.20 4.07
N THR A 129 4.70 28.13 2.74
CA THR A 129 5.79 28.57 1.85
C THR A 129 6.03 30.06 1.93
N GLY A 130 4.98 30.89 1.91
CA GLY A 130 5.09 32.35 2.02
C GLY A 130 5.73 32.80 3.34
N LEU A 131 5.45 32.08 4.44
CA LEU A 131 6.08 32.37 5.73
C LEU A 131 7.58 32.04 5.73
N LYS A 132 7.97 30.91 5.09
CA LYS A 132 9.38 30.56 4.91
C LYS A 132 10.12 31.64 4.13
N TRP A 133 9.52 32.14 3.05
CA TRP A 133 10.10 33.20 2.23
C TRP A 133 10.17 34.52 2.99
N LYS A 134 9.15 34.88 3.76
CA LYS A 134 9.14 36.06 4.63
C LYS A 134 10.31 36.06 5.63
N PHE A 135 10.60 34.92 6.25
CA PHE A 135 11.73 34.81 7.18
C PHE A 135 13.10 34.96 6.49
N ALA A 136 13.27 34.39 5.30
CA ALA A 136 14.52 34.53 4.54
C ALA A 136 14.69 35.94 3.94
N ALA A 137 13.60 36.56 3.49
CA ALA A 137 13.59 37.95 3.02
C ALA A 137 14.01 38.91 4.14
N ALA A 138 13.45 38.74 5.34
CA ALA A 138 13.77 39.56 6.52
C ALA A 138 15.16 39.32 7.13
N SER A 139 15.81 38.20 6.79
CA SER A 139 17.13 37.86 7.33
C SER A 139 18.24 38.71 6.70
N LYS A 140 19.14 39.23 7.54
CA LYS A 140 20.28 40.04 7.11
C LYS A 140 21.32 39.19 6.38
N GLY A 141 21.77 39.63 5.21
CA GLY A 141 22.85 39.02 4.46
C GLY A 141 22.81 39.46 3.01
N ASP A 142 23.98 39.84 2.47
CA ASP A 142 24.12 40.29 1.07
C ASP A 142 23.98 39.13 0.07
N VAL A 143 24.22 37.91 0.55
CA VAL A 143 24.11 36.67 -0.23
C VAL A 143 23.05 35.79 0.40
N LYS A 144 22.13 35.32 -0.44
CA LYS A 144 21.07 34.37 -0.10
C LYS A 144 21.03 33.27 -1.15
N TYR A 145 20.37 32.15 -0.84
CA TYR A 145 20.27 31.01 -1.74
C TYR A 145 18.85 30.48 -1.87
N VAL A 146 18.50 30.05 -3.09
CA VAL A 146 17.27 29.30 -3.38
C VAL A 146 17.63 27.86 -3.72
N LEU A 147 17.11 26.91 -2.95
CA LEU A 147 17.37 25.49 -3.15
C LEU A 147 16.10 24.76 -3.55
N CYS A 148 16.21 23.92 -4.59
CA CYS A 148 15.19 22.96 -4.96
C CYS A 148 15.60 21.57 -4.45
N ASN A 149 14.74 20.97 -3.64
CA ASN A 149 14.90 19.59 -3.20
C ASN A 149 14.18 18.65 -4.17
N ALA A 150 14.97 17.97 -4.99
CA ALA A 150 14.57 16.91 -5.92
C ALA A 150 15.14 15.53 -5.49
N ASP A 151 15.34 15.33 -4.19
CA ASP A 151 15.75 14.05 -3.59
C ASP A 151 14.52 13.23 -3.18
N GLU A 152 13.70 12.86 -4.17
CA GLU A 152 12.48 12.07 -3.97
C GLU A 152 12.85 10.60 -3.69
N GLY A 153 13.29 10.33 -2.46
CA GLY A 153 13.77 9.02 -2.02
C GLY A 153 12.68 8.05 -1.57
N ASP A 154 11.43 8.49 -1.41
CA ASP A 154 10.33 7.67 -0.89
C ASP A 154 10.01 6.51 -1.86
N PRO A 155 10.03 5.23 -1.42
CA PRO A 155 9.57 4.10 -2.22
C PRO A 155 8.14 4.31 -2.70
N GLY A 156 7.94 4.14 -4.01
CA GLY A 156 6.64 4.34 -4.66
C GLY A 156 6.28 5.80 -4.96
N ALA A 157 7.13 6.78 -4.61
CA ALA A 157 6.98 8.16 -5.04
C ALA A 157 7.75 8.43 -6.35
N PHE A 158 7.12 9.13 -7.27
CA PHE A 158 7.69 9.55 -8.56
C PHE A 158 7.01 10.80 -9.11
N MET A 159 6.41 11.62 -8.24
CA MET A 159 5.73 12.85 -8.63
C MET A 159 6.72 13.97 -8.97
N ASP A 160 7.76 14.16 -8.16
CA ASP A 160 8.82 15.14 -8.44
C ASP A 160 9.55 14.74 -9.73
N ARG A 161 9.89 13.45 -9.85
CA ARG A 161 10.47 12.89 -11.08
C ARG A 161 9.67 13.26 -12.31
N SER A 162 8.36 13.08 -12.23
CA SER A 162 7.47 13.30 -13.38
C SER A 162 7.38 14.77 -13.76
N VAL A 163 7.41 15.69 -12.79
CA VAL A 163 7.48 17.13 -13.08
C VAL A 163 8.82 17.48 -13.73
N LEU A 164 9.94 17.00 -13.20
CA LEU A 164 11.26 17.28 -13.76
C LEU A 164 11.45 16.69 -15.16
N GLU A 165 10.89 15.51 -15.41
CA GLU A 165 10.99 14.86 -16.71
C GLU A 165 9.98 15.42 -17.73
N ALA A 166 8.80 15.89 -17.31
CA ALA A 166 7.73 16.31 -18.23
C ALA A 166 7.55 17.82 -18.37
N ASP A 167 7.97 18.60 -17.37
CA ASP A 167 7.83 20.06 -17.35
C ASP A 167 8.92 20.73 -16.46
N PRO A 168 10.21 20.61 -16.81
CA PRO A 168 11.30 21.17 -16.02
C PRO A 168 11.24 22.71 -15.92
N HIS A 169 10.73 23.38 -16.96
CA HIS A 169 10.64 24.85 -17.00
C HIS A 169 9.71 25.42 -15.92
N ALA A 170 8.64 24.72 -15.53
CA ALA A 170 7.78 25.13 -14.41
C ALA A 170 8.54 25.27 -13.09
N VAL A 171 9.54 24.41 -12.86
CA VAL A 171 10.39 24.45 -11.67
C VAL A 171 11.37 25.61 -11.75
N LEU A 172 12.01 25.79 -12.91
CA LEU A 172 12.95 26.91 -13.14
C LEU A 172 12.24 28.27 -12.97
N GLU A 173 11.05 28.41 -13.54
CA GLU A 173 10.21 29.61 -13.38
C GLU A 173 9.94 29.91 -11.91
N GLY A 174 9.52 28.89 -11.13
CA GLY A 174 9.29 29.04 -9.71
C GLY A 174 10.54 29.42 -8.91
N MET A 175 11.71 28.92 -9.29
CA MET A 175 12.97 29.27 -8.64
C MET A 175 13.38 30.72 -8.91
N VAL A 176 13.21 31.23 -10.13
CA VAL A 176 13.49 32.65 -10.46
C VAL A 176 12.59 33.58 -9.65
N ILE A 177 11.30 33.27 -9.56
CA ILE A 177 10.34 34.05 -8.75
C ILE A 177 10.73 34.01 -7.27
N ALA A 178 11.06 32.82 -6.74
CA ALA A 178 11.51 32.67 -5.37
C ALA A 178 12.78 33.48 -5.07
N ALA A 179 13.70 33.52 -6.04
CA ALA A 179 14.94 34.28 -5.94
C ALA A 179 14.68 35.79 -5.88
N LYS A 180 13.79 36.31 -6.73
CA LYS A 180 13.35 37.71 -6.66
C LYS A 180 12.69 38.04 -5.32
N ALA A 181 11.85 37.13 -4.80
CA ALA A 181 11.12 37.33 -3.55
C ALA A 181 12.03 37.49 -2.33
N ILE A 182 13.15 36.77 -2.27
CA ILE A 182 14.08 36.84 -1.13
C ILE A 182 15.30 37.73 -1.38
N GLY A 183 15.57 38.11 -2.63
CA GLY A 183 16.78 38.82 -3.04
C GLY A 183 18.00 37.90 -3.18
N SER A 184 17.84 36.77 -3.87
CA SER A 184 18.91 35.80 -4.15
C SER A 184 19.38 35.92 -5.59
N SER A 185 20.69 35.77 -5.81
CA SER A 185 21.30 35.71 -7.16
C SER A 185 21.78 34.31 -7.55
N HIS A 186 21.71 33.34 -6.63
CA HIS A 186 22.19 31.97 -6.85
C HIS A 186 21.19 30.94 -6.33
N GLY A 187 21.10 29.82 -7.03
CA GLY A 187 20.32 28.67 -6.58
C GLY A 187 20.89 27.34 -7.01
N TYR A 188 20.43 26.29 -6.33
CA TYR A 188 20.87 24.92 -6.56
C TYR A 188 19.67 23.99 -6.67
N ILE A 189 19.68 23.09 -7.64
CA ILE A 189 18.76 21.96 -7.72
C ILE A 189 19.53 20.72 -7.25
N TYR A 190 19.16 20.22 -6.07
CA TYR A 190 19.73 18.96 -5.57
C TYR A 190 18.88 17.80 -6.12
N CYS A 191 19.39 17.11 -7.13
CA CYS A 191 18.68 16.05 -7.82
C CYS A 191 19.38 14.71 -7.58
N ARG A 192 18.61 13.68 -7.21
CA ARG A 192 19.15 12.35 -6.95
C ARG A 192 19.76 11.71 -8.20
N ALA A 193 20.86 10.98 -8.05
CA ALA A 193 21.57 10.35 -9.17
C ALA A 193 20.74 9.27 -9.90
N GLU A 194 19.74 8.71 -9.23
CA GLU A 194 18.86 7.67 -9.79
C GLU A 194 17.86 8.21 -10.82
N TYR A 195 17.81 9.54 -11.04
CA TYR A 195 16.98 10.19 -12.06
C TYR A 195 17.82 10.75 -13.23
N PRO A 196 18.49 9.91 -14.04
CA PRO A 196 19.37 10.38 -15.11
C PRO A 196 18.62 11.18 -16.19
N LEU A 197 17.38 10.79 -16.51
CA LEU A 197 16.57 11.52 -17.50
C LEU A 197 16.15 12.90 -17.00
N ALA A 198 15.77 13.02 -15.72
CA ALA A 198 15.46 14.32 -15.12
C ALA A 198 16.68 15.25 -15.14
N ILE A 199 17.87 14.74 -14.77
CA ILE A 199 19.13 15.49 -14.84
C ILE A 199 19.42 15.96 -16.27
N HIS A 200 19.27 15.08 -17.25
CA HIS A 200 19.47 15.42 -18.66
C HIS A 200 18.54 16.57 -19.09
N ARG A 201 17.23 16.43 -18.86
CA ARG A 201 16.23 17.43 -19.25
C ARG A 201 16.36 18.75 -18.50
N LEU A 202 16.73 18.71 -17.22
CA LEU A 202 17.04 19.92 -16.46
C LEU A 202 18.22 20.68 -17.07
N ASN A 203 19.28 19.99 -17.49
CA ASN A 203 20.41 20.66 -18.16
C ASN A 203 19.99 21.31 -19.49
N VAL A 204 19.17 20.62 -20.29
CA VAL A 204 18.60 21.18 -21.53
C VAL A 204 17.76 22.43 -21.21
N ALA A 205 16.84 22.34 -20.26
CA ALA A 205 15.95 23.44 -19.87
C ALA A 205 16.71 24.65 -19.30
N ILE A 206 17.76 24.42 -18.50
CA ILE A 206 18.64 25.49 -17.99
C ILE A 206 19.38 26.18 -19.15
N GLY A 207 19.90 25.41 -20.11
CA GLY A 207 20.55 25.95 -21.30
C GLY A 207 19.61 26.84 -22.10
N GLN A 208 18.42 26.32 -22.44
CA GLN A 208 17.39 27.06 -23.16
C GLN A 208 16.94 28.33 -22.43
N ALA A 209 16.74 28.26 -21.11
CA ALA A 209 16.37 29.43 -20.32
C ALA A 209 17.47 30.52 -20.31
N LYS A 210 18.75 30.12 -20.29
CA LYS A 210 19.88 31.06 -20.39
C LYS A 210 19.93 31.71 -21.76
N GLU A 211 19.80 30.94 -22.83
CA GLU A 211 19.79 31.43 -24.21
C GLU A 211 18.64 32.40 -24.48
N ALA A 212 17.46 32.14 -23.91
CA ALA A 212 16.28 33.00 -24.02
C ALA A 212 16.31 34.24 -23.11
N GLY A 213 17.35 34.44 -22.28
CA GLY A 213 17.44 35.56 -21.33
C GLY A 213 16.44 35.47 -20.16
N LEU A 214 15.98 34.26 -19.84
CA LEU A 214 15.06 33.93 -18.75
C LEU A 214 15.79 33.46 -17.48
N LEU A 215 17.09 33.19 -17.59
CA LEU A 215 17.99 32.80 -16.51
C LEU A 215 19.38 33.42 -16.76
N GLY A 216 20.17 33.65 -15.71
CA GLY A 216 21.51 34.23 -15.80
C GLY A 216 21.53 35.71 -15.44
N GLN A 217 22.19 36.53 -16.26
CA GLN A 217 22.37 37.96 -16.01
C GLN A 217 21.29 38.79 -16.71
N ASN A 218 20.86 39.87 -16.06
CA ASN A 218 19.91 40.86 -16.56
C ASN A 218 18.63 40.23 -17.16
N ILE A 219 18.00 39.34 -16.40
CA ILE A 219 16.84 38.56 -16.82
C ILE A 219 15.74 39.52 -17.30
N LEU A 220 15.24 39.30 -18.53
CA LEU A 220 14.25 40.15 -19.22
C LEU A 220 14.63 41.65 -19.28
N GLY A 221 15.90 42.02 -19.15
CA GLY A 221 16.34 43.42 -19.12
C GLY A 221 16.00 44.16 -17.82
N THR A 222 15.62 43.46 -16.76
CA THR A 222 15.14 44.06 -15.49
C THR A 222 16.25 44.46 -14.51
N GLY A 223 17.51 44.14 -14.83
CA GLY A 223 18.66 44.26 -13.93
C GLY A 223 18.76 43.17 -12.87
N PHE A 224 17.79 42.25 -12.80
CA PHE A 224 17.82 41.11 -11.87
C PHE A 224 18.67 39.96 -12.44
N ASN A 225 19.51 39.37 -11.58
CA ASN A 225 20.40 38.28 -11.94
C ASN A 225 20.06 37.06 -11.09
N PHE A 226 19.99 35.88 -11.71
CA PHE A 226 19.83 34.62 -11.00
C PHE A 226 20.45 33.49 -11.81
N ASP A 227 21.39 32.76 -11.21
CA ASP A 227 22.00 31.59 -11.83
C ASP A 227 21.66 30.30 -11.06
N LEU A 228 21.63 29.18 -11.78
CA LEU A 228 21.26 27.86 -11.27
C LEU A 228 22.31 26.81 -11.63
N GLU A 229 22.61 25.97 -10.65
CA GLU A 229 23.44 24.78 -10.83
C GLU A 229 22.71 23.53 -10.34
N ILE A 230 23.00 22.39 -10.98
CA ILE A 230 22.48 21.09 -10.56
C ILE A 230 23.55 20.42 -9.71
N TYR A 231 23.20 20.06 -8.48
CA TYR A 231 24.01 19.21 -7.63
C TYR A 231 23.44 17.79 -7.66
N GLN A 232 24.26 16.84 -8.11
CA GLN A 232 23.85 15.43 -8.18
C GLN A 232 24.05 14.76 -6.80
N GLY A 233 22.98 14.19 -6.25
CA GLY A 233 23.02 13.45 -4.99
C GLY A 233 23.78 12.13 -5.10
N ALA A 234 24.20 11.58 -3.97
CA ALA A 234 25.00 10.35 -3.90
C ALA A 234 24.23 9.13 -3.35
N GLY A 235 22.91 9.08 -3.54
CA GLY A 235 22.06 7.92 -3.18
C GLY A 235 21.81 7.75 -1.68
N ALA A 236 21.61 8.83 -0.93
CA ALA A 236 21.32 8.78 0.51
C ALA A 236 19.97 9.46 0.80
N PHE A 237 18.96 8.71 1.25
CA PHE A 237 17.60 9.21 1.49
C PHE A 237 17.55 10.34 2.52
N VAL A 238 18.44 10.29 3.53
CA VAL A 238 18.52 11.34 4.55
C VAL A 238 18.87 12.71 3.98
N CYS A 239 19.47 12.78 2.78
CA CYS A 239 19.74 14.04 2.10
C CYS A 239 18.47 14.74 1.59
N GLY A 240 17.29 14.09 1.64
CA GLY A 240 16.00 14.77 1.48
C GLY A 240 15.65 15.67 2.66
N GLU A 241 16.31 15.52 3.81
CA GLU A 241 16.17 16.42 4.95
C GLU A 241 16.86 17.76 4.68
N GLU A 242 16.17 18.87 4.96
CA GLU A 242 16.57 20.23 4.57
C GLU A 242 18.02 20.61 4.92
N THR A 243 18.50 20.27 6.12
CA THR A 243 19.86 20.61 6.56
C THR A 243 20.90 19.58 6.15
N ALA A 244 20.51 18.31 6.02
CA ALA A 244 21.37 17.28 5.45
C ALA A 244 21.67 17.57 3.97
N LEU A 245 20.66 18.00 3.20
CA LEU A 245 20.79 18.43 1.81
C LEU A 245 21.82 19.54 1.67
N MET A 246 21.69 20.60 2.45
CA MET A 246 22.64 21.72 2.44
C MET A 246 24.05 21.26 2.82
N THR A 247 24.18 20.35 3.78
CA THR A 247 25.47 19.79 4.19
C THR A 247 26.10 18.96 3.07
N SER A 248 25.29 18.25 2.28
CA SER A 248 25.72 17.53 1.09
C SER A 248 26.26 18.49 0.01
N ILE A 249 25.53 19.56 -0.30
CA ILE A 249 25.98 20.62 -1.24
C ILE A 249 27.31 21.25 -0.77
N GLU A 250 27.51 21.42 0.54
CA GLU A 250 28.78 21.90 1.09
C GLU A 250 29.95 20.91 0.96
N GLY A 251 29.77 19.76 0.30
CA GLY A 251 30.78 18.72 0.12
C GLY A 251 31.04 17.86 1.36
N LYS A 252 30.12 17.88 2.34
CA LYS A 252 30.23 17.12 3.58
C LYS A 252 29.25 15.95 3.57
N ARG A 253 29.40 15.02 4.51
CA ARG A 253 28.43 13.94 4.72
C ARG A 253 27.05 14.52 5.08
N GLY A 254 26.00 14.06 4.41
CA GLY A 254 24.61 14.52 4.59
C GLY A 254 24.01 14.21 5.97
N MET A 255 24.44 14.95 6.98
CA MET A 255 23.98 14.82 8.36
C MET A 255 23.16 16.05 8.77
N PRO A 256 21.94 15.86 9.31
CA PRO A 256 21.12 16.98 9.78
C PRO A 256 21.82 17.82 10.86
N ARG A 257 21.54 19.12 10.87
CA ARG A 257 22.03 20.09 11.86
C ARG A 257 20.99 20.31 12.96
N PRO A 258 21.41 20.51 14.22
CA PRO A 258 20.50 20.99 15.26
C PRO A 258 19.86 22.32 14.85
N ARG A 259 18.60 22.52 15.20
CA ARG A 259 17.85 23.77 15.03
C ARG A 259 17.45 24.26 16.42
N PRO A 260 17.57 25.56 16.74
CA PRO A 260 18.07 26.67 15.91
C PRO A 260 19.61 26.70 15.70
N PRO A 261 20.12 27.48 14.71
CA PRO A 261 19.39 28.36 13.79
C PRO A 261 18.66 27.61 12.66
N PHE A 262 17.55 28.18 12.18
CA PHE A 262 16.83 27.66 11.01
C PHE A 262 17.49 28.09 9.70
N PRO A 263 17.33 27.32 8.61
CA PRO A 263 17.98 27.62 7.32
C PRO A 263 17.62 28.99 6.72
N ALA A 264 16.40 29.47 6.96
CA ALA A 264 15.97 30.80 6.53
C ALA A 264 16.85 31.93 7.12
N VAL A 265 17.51 31.68 8.25
CA VAL A 265 18.46 32.59 8.89
C VAL A 265 19.90 32.21 8.53
N ALA A 266 20.26 30.94 8.72
CA ALA A 266 21.59 30.41 8.45
C ALA A 266 21.50 28.98 7.91
N GLY A 267 21.49 28.85 6.58
CA GLY A 267 21.38 27.58 5.85
C GLY A 267 22.68 27.22 5.15
N LEU A 268 22.65 27.22 3.81
CA LEU A 268 23.78 26.87 2.96
C LEU A 268 24.93 27.87 3.19
N TRP A 269 26.12 27.36 3.52
CA TRP A 269 27.29 28.17 3.88
C TRP A 269 27.01 29.26 4.93
N GLN A 270 26.10 28.98 5.87
CA GLN A 270 25.68 29.92 6.93
C GLN A 270 25.02 31.21 6.39
N LYS A 271 24.44 31.17 5.18
CA LYS A 271 23.70 32.27 4.59
C LYS A 271 22.18 32.00 4.62
N PRO A 272 21.33 33.04 4.64
CA PRO A 272 19.88 32.86 4.55
C PRO A 272 19.52 32.04 3.30
N SER A 273 18.85 30.91 3.51
CA SER A 273 18.55 29.97 2.44
C SER A 273 17.12 29.48 2.53
N ILE A 274 16.42 29.44 1.41
CA ILE A 274 15.13 28.75 1.31
C ILE A 274 15.32 27.43 0.59
N LEU A 275 14.66 26.38 1.08
CA LEU A 275 14.59 25.09 0.43
C LEU A 275 13.13 24.73 0.21
N ASN A 276 12.79 24.47 -1.05
CA ASN A 276 11.45 24.11 -1.49
C ASN A 276 11.50 22.84 -2.34
N ASN A 277 10.50 21.99 -2.20
CA ASN A 277 10.35 20.78 -3.01
C ASN A 277 9.91 21.13 -4.45
N VAL A 278 10.18 20.25 -5.42
CA VAL A 278 9.86 20.45 -6.84
C VAL A 278 8.39 20.82 -7.07
N GLU A 279 7.45 20.03 -6.55
CA GLU A 279 6.01 20.32 -6.67
C GLU A 279 5.64 21.69 -6.07
N THR A 280 6.35 22.11 -5.01
CA THR A 280 6.11 23.44 -4.41
C THR A 280 6.50 24.56 -5.37
N LEU A 281 7.66 24.44 -6.03
CA LEU A 281 8.17 25.44 -6.96
C LEU A 281 7.36 25.47 -8.26
N ALA A 282 6.95 24.31 -8.78
CA ALA A 282 6.13 24.21 -9.98
C ALA A 282 4.76 24.90 -9.86
N ASN A 283 4.24 25.09 -8.63
CA ASN A 283 3.01 25.87 -8.41
C ASN A 283 3.21 27.38 -8.54
N ILE A 284 4.41 27.90 -8.28
CA ILE A 284 4.65 29.33 -8.04
C ILE A 284 4.30 30.19 -9.26
N GLY A 285 4.74 29.79 -10.47
CA GLY A 285 4.47 30.55 -11.69
C GLY A 285 2.98 30.79 -11.90
N GLN A 286 2.15 29.74 -11.71
CA GLN A 286 0.70 29.87 -11.83
C GLN A 286 0.06 30.68 -10.72
N VAL A 287 0.54 30.54 -9.48
CA VAL A 287 0.04 31.34 -8.34
C VAL A 287 0.22 32.82 -8.62
N ILE A 288 1.37 33.24 -9.15
CA ILE A 288 1.63 34.65 -9.48
C ILE A 288 0.81 35.12 -10.68
N LEU A 289 0.72 34.29 -11.72
CA LEU A 289 -0.01 34.63 -12.94
C LEU A 289 -1.52 34.80 -12.67
N ARG A 290 -2.15 33.80 -12.03
CA ARG A 290 -3.61 33.73 -11.83
C ARG A 290 -4.08 34.30 -10.48
N GLY A 291 -3.15 34.53 -9.56
CA GLY A 291 -3.39 35.08 -8.24
C GLY A 291 -3.67 34.06 -7.14
N ALA A 292 -3.43 34.47 -5.90
CA ALA A 292 -3.60 33.71 -4.67
C ALA A 292 -5.02 33.17 -4.49
N LYS A 293 -6.04 33.96 -4.84
CA LYS A 293 -7.44 33.57 -4.75
C LYS A 293 -7.76 32.37 -5.65
N TRP A 294 -7.19 32.30 -6.85
CA TRP A 294 -7.35 31.16 -7.75
C TRP A 294 -6.73 29.89 -7.18
N TYR A 295 -5.60 30.01 -6.48
CA TYR A 295 -4.98 28.86 -5.80
C TYR A 295 -5.78 28.41 -4.58
N ALA A 296 -6.22 29.36 -3.76
CA ALA A 296 -6.97 29.12 -2.53
C ALA A 296 -8.44 28.74 -2.74
N SER A 297 -8.97 28.85 -3.98
CA SER A 297 -10.34 28.46 -4.31
C SER A 297 -10.58 26.95 -4.28
N VAL A 298 -9.50 26.16 -4.19
CA VAL A 298 -9.54 24.70 -4.19
C VAL A 298 -8.79 24.18 -2.97
N GLY A 299 -9.19 23.00 -2.49
CA GLY A 299 -8.73 22.42 -1.25
C GLY A 299 -9.66 22.71 -0.07
N THR A 300 -9.19 22.42 1.15
CA THR A 300 -9.94 22.67 2.39
C THR A 300 -9.65 24.06 2.96
N GLU A 301 -10.22 24.41 4.11
CA GLU A 301 -9.93 25.68 4.78
C GLU A 301 -8.42 25.84 5.13
N LYS A 302 -7.79 24.76 5.63
CA LYS A 302 -6.40 24.77 6.11
C LYS A 302 -5.39 24.16 5.12
N SER A 303 -5.87 23.44 4.12
CA SER A 303 -5.05 22.76 3.12
C SER A 303 -5.48 23.20 1.72
N LYS A 304 -4.87 24.29 1.21
CA LYS A 304 -5.21 24.90 -0.09
C LYS A 304 -4.53 24.22 -1.28
N GLY A 305 -5.15 24.38 -2.44
CA GLY A 305 -4.70 23.88 -3.73
C GLY A 305 -4.87 22.37 -3.91
N THR A 306 -4.10 21.83 -4.85
CA THR A 306 -4.09 20.41 -5.20
C THR A 306 -2.86 19.70 -4.62
N LYS A 307 -2.89 18.36 -4.62
CA LYS A 307 -1.75 17.50 -4.30
C LYS A 307 -1.62 16.42 -5.35
N VAL A 308 -0.40 16.18 -5.79
CA VAL A 308 -0.07 15.02 -6.64
C VAL A 308 0.19 13.80 -5.76
N PHE A 309 -0.50 12.70 -6.06
CA PHE A 309 -0.26 11.39 -5.47
C PHE A 309 0.33 10.42 -6.48
N ALA A 310 1.37 9.70 -6.06
CA ALA A 310 1.88 8.54 -6.78
C ALA A 310 1.13 7.29 -6.26
N LEU A 311 0.09 6.89 -6.99
CA LEU A 311 -0.81 5.80 -6.64
C LEU A 311 -0.21 4.46 -7.08
N THR A 312 0.17 3.62 -6.13
CA THR A 312 0.85 2.34 -6.35
C THR A 312 0.32 1.23 -5.44
N GLY A 313 0.88 0.02 -5.53
CA GLY A 313 0.51 -1.13 -4.71
C GLY A 313 -0.61 -1.96 -5.35
N ASP A 314 -1.51 -2.51 -4.52
CA ASP A 314 -2.60 -3.38 -4.94
C ASP A 314 -3.79 -2.55 -5.49
N VAL A 315 -3.60 -1.84 -6.60
CA VAL A 315 -4.59 -0.98 -7.28
C VAL A 315 -4.59 -1.25 -8.78
N ASN A 316 -5.76 -1.17 -9.45
CA ASN A 316 -5.87 -1.48 -10.88
C ASN A 316 -5.18 -0.42 -11.74
N ASN A 317 -5.38 0.87 -11.43
CA ASN A 317 -4.86 1.99 -12.19
C ASN A 317 -3.71 2.66 -11.43
N VAL A 318 -2.50 2.10 -11.57
CA VAL A 318 -1.25 2.69 -11.08
C VAL A 318 -0.90 3.93 -11.90
N GLY A 319 -0.50 5.03 -11.22
CA GLY A 319 -0.16 6.28 -11.90
C GLY A 319 -0.05 7.51 -11.00
N LEU A 320 -0.05 8.69 -11.64
CA LEU A 320 -0.08 9.99 -10.98
C LEU A 320 -1.51 10.54 -10.95
N VAL A 321 -1.95 10.90 -9.76
CA VAL A 321 -3.28 11.41 -9.49
C VAL A 321 -3.16 12.77 -8.83
N GLU A 322 -3.49 13.85 -9.55
CA GLU A 322 -3.56 15.19 -8.97
C GLU A 322 -5.01 15.51 -8.60
N VAL A 323 -5.26 15.73 -7.31
CA VAL A 323 -6.60 16.01 -6.80
C VAL A 323 -6.59 17.19 -5.83
N PRO A 324 -7.72 17.88 -5.65
CA PRO A 324 -7.90 18.85 -4.59
C PRO A 324 -7.55 18.27 -3.22
N MET A 325 -6.90 19.08 -2.38
CA MET A 325 -6.70 18.73 -0.97
C MET A 325 -8.05 18.47 -0.29
N GLY A 326 -8.14 17.38 0.46
CA GLY A 326 -9.37 16.95 1.13
C GLY A 326 -10.26 16.00 0.31
N THR A 327 -9.86 15.65 -0.91
CA THR A 327 -10.45 14.52 -1.65
C THR A 327 -10.42 13.26 -0.77
N LYS A 328 -11.51 12.48 -0.77
CA LYS A 328 -11.61 11.27 0.05
C LYS A 328 -10.66 10.19 -0.46
N LEU A 329 -10.03 9.45 0.45
CA LEU A 329 -9.14 8.34 0.09
C LEU A 329 -9.86 7.30 -0.78
N GLY A 330 -11.13 7.01 -0.50
CA GLY A 330 -11.97 6.11 -1.28
C GLY A 330 -12.11 6.53 -2.72
N THR A 331 -12.26 7.83 -3.00
CA THR A 331 -12.33 8.35 -4.37
C THR A 331 -11.02 8.18 -5.11
N ILE A 332 -9.88 8.43 -4.44
CA ILE A 332 -8.56 8.22 -5.04
C ILE A 332 -8.33 6.73 -5.37
N VAL A 333 -8.70 5.82 -4.47
CA VAL A 333 -8.40 4.38 -4.62
C VAL A 333 -9.41 3.66 -5.53
N PHE A 334 -10.71 3.92 -5.38
CA PHE A 334 -11.76 3.18 -6.09
C PHE A 334 -12.21 3.89 -7.36
N ASP A 335 -12.46 5.20 -7.31
CA ASP A 335 -13.01 5.93 -8.46
C ASP A 335 -11.90 6.22 -9.49
N ILE A 336 -10.75 6.73 -9.04
CA ILE A 336 -9.60 7.03 -9.91
C ILE A 336 -8.72 5.79 -10.12
N GLY A 337 -8.36 5.13 -9.01
CA GLY A 337 -7.51 3.93 -9.00
C GLY A 337 -8.18 2.66 -9.56
N GLY A 338 -9.49 2.68 -9.81
CA GLY A 338 -10.23 1.51 -10.31
C GLY A 338 -10.35 0.38 -9.30
N GLY A 339 -10.07 0.61 -8.01
CA GLY A 339 -10.21 -0.36 -6.94
C GLY A 339 -9.10 -1.41 -6.89
N ILE A 340 -9.38 -2.50 -6.18
CA ILE A 340 -8.39 -3.54 -5.85
C ILE A 340 -8.39 -4.65 -6.92
N PRO A 341 -7.21 -5.09 -7.41
CA PRO A 341 -7.10 -6.17 -8.37
C PRO A 341 -7.80 -7.46 -7.93
N LYS A 342 -8.41 -8.14 -8.91
CA LYS A 342 -9.13 -9.42 -8.72
C LYS A 342 -10.28 -9.35 -7.71
N GLY A 343 -10.85 -8.16 -7.45
CA GLY A 343 -11.98 -7.97 -6.55
C GLY A 343 -11.68 -8.27 -5.07
N LYS A 344 -10.40 -8.24 -4.68
CA LYS A 344 -9.97 -8.46 -3.29
C LYS A 344 -10.40 -7.28 -2.40
N LYS A 345 -10.39 -7.51 -1.09
CA LYS A 345 -10.74 -6.44 -0.14
C LYS A 345 -9.58 -5.48 0.09
N PHE A 346 -9.89 -4.19 0.15
CA PHE A 346 -8.98 -3.15 0.63
C PHE A 346 -8.71 -3.36 2.13
N LYS A 347 -7.44 -3.33 2.52
CA LYS A 347 -7.00 -3.45 3.91
C LYS A 347 -6.60 -2.09 4.47
N ALA A 348 -5.65 -1.42 3.80
CA ALA A 348 -5.12 -0.13 4.19
C ALA A 348 -4.42 0.57 3.02
N ALA A 349 -4.20 1.87 3.16
CA ALA A 349 -3.28 2.64 2.33
C ALA A 349 -2.15 3.16 3.21
N GLN A 350 -0.90 2.97 2.79
CA GLN A 350 0.25 3.64 3.39
C GLN A 350 0.41 5.01 2.74
N LEU A 351 0.44 6.06 3.56
CA LEU A 351 0.68 7.43 3.13
C LEU A 351 1.90 8.00 3.86
N GLY A 352 2.71 8.75 3.12
CA GLY A 352 3.86 9.47 3.66
C GLY A 352 5.19 8.72 3.57
N GLY A 353 5.30 7.79 2.62
CA GLY A 353 6.52 7.01 2.41
C GLY A 353 6.82 6.03 3.56
N PRO A 354 8.10 5.63 3.73
CA PRO A 354 8.52 4.62 4.72
C PRO A 354 8.32 5.08 6.16
N SER A 355 8.49 6.38 6.41
CA SER A 355 8.25 6.98 7.73
C SER A 355 6.80 7.43 7.94
N GLY A 356 5.91 7.05 7.02
CA GLY A 356 4.49 7.35 7.06
C GLY A 356 3.67 6.39 7.92
N GLY A 357 2.36 6.36 7.72
CA GLY A 357 1.45 5.48 8.47
C GLY A 357 0.39 4.83 7.61
N CYS A 358 -0.22 3.78 8.16
CA CYS A 358 -1.29 3.02 7.53
C CYS A 358 -2.67 3.61 7.87
N ILE A 359 -3.46 3.95 6.85
CA ILE A 359 -4.88 4.30 6.98
C ILE A 359 -5.74 3.07 6.66
N PRO A 360 -6.43 2.47 7.66
CA PRO A 360 -7.24 1.27 7.46
C PRO A 360 -8.59 1.52 6.78
N VAL A 361 -9.25 0.45 6.32
CA VAL A 361 -10.57 0.46 5.67
C VAL A 361 -11.65 1.27 6.39
N GLN A 362 -11.68 1.27 7.72
CA GLN A 362 -12.64 2.05 8.51
C GLN A 362 -12.51 3.57 8.32
N HIS A 363 -11.39 4.05 7.78
CA HIS A 363 -11.11 5.45 7.45
C HIS A 363 -10.99 5.68 5.94
N LEU A 364 -11.49 4.76 5.10
CA LEU A 364 -11.46 4.91 3.64
C LEU A 364 -12.12 6.20 3.16
N ASN A 365 -13.17 6.68 3.85
CA ASN A 365 -13.86 7.93 3.48
C ASN A 365 -13.31 9.16 4.20
N ALA A 366 -12.16 9.06 4.85
CA ALA A 366 -11.51 10.22 5.44
C ALA A 366 -11.02 11.19 4.35
N SER A 367 -11.14 12.49 4.65
CA SER A 367 -10.56 13.58 3.87
C SER A 367 -9.03 13.46 3.89
N VAL A 368 -8.40 13.51 2.72
CA VAL A 368 -6.93 13.50 2.60
C VAL A 368 -6.41 14.94 2.63
N ASP A 369 -6.29 15.47 3.84
CA ASP A 369 -5.67 16.77 4.15
C ASP A 369 -4.61 16.61 5.25
N TYR A 370 -3.76 17.63 5.45
CA TYR A 370 -2.62 17.51 6.39
C TYR A 370 -3.07 17.20 7.82
N GLU A 371 -4.15 17.82 8.27
CA GLU A 371 -4.65 17.69 9.64
C GLU A 371 -5.25 16.30 9.87
N LYS A 372 -6.11 15.84 8.97
CA LYS A 372 -6.80 14.55 9.13
C LYS A 372 -5.86 13.37 8.96
N VAL A 373 -4.90 13.44 8.03
CA VAL A 373 -3.89 12.39 7.84
C VAL A 373 -3.01 12.25 9.10
N ALA A 374 -2.63 13.37 9.73
CA ALA A 374 -1.86 13.36 10.97
C ALA A 374 -2.65 12.74 12.15
N GLU A 375 -3.95 13.04 12.28
CA GLU A 375 -4.83 12.44 13.30
C GLU A 375 -4.91 10.91 13.20
N LEU A 376 -4.85 10.40 11.97
CA LEU A 376 -4.86 8.97 11.67
C LEU A 376 -3.50 8.30 11.90
N GLY A 377 -2.47 9.05 12.31
CA GLY A 377 -1.13 8.53 12.58
C GLY A 377 -0.31 8.27 11.31
N ALA A 378 -0.69 8.88 10.19
CA ALA A 378 0.08 8.94 8.96
C ALA A 378 0.61 10.37 8.74
N ILE A 379 1.38 10.59 7.68
CA ILE A 379 1.79 11.92 7.24
C ILE A 379 1.52 12.05 5.75
N MET A 380 1.32 13.28 5.26
CA MET A 380 1.12 13.50 3.82
C MET A 380 2.36 13.08 3.02
N GLY A 381 3.55 13.39 3.56
CA GLY A 381 4.83 13.14 2.90
C GLY A 381 4.92 13.77 1.51
N SER A 382 5.76 13.18 0.67
CA SER A 382 5.88 13.55 -0.74
C SER A 382 4.63 13.26 -1.57
N GLY A 383 3.67 12.45 -1.09
CA GLY A 383 2.48 12.07 -1.88
C GLY A 383 2.50 10.63 -2.40
N GLY A 384 3.48 9.80 -2.00
CA GLY A 384 3.41 8.35 -2.21
C GLY A 384 2.21 7.73 -1.49
N LEU A 385 1.35 7.02 -2.24
CA LEU A 385 0.16 6.33 -1.74
C LEU A 385 0.20 4.86 -2.18
N ILE A 386 0.53 3.97 -1.24
CA ILE A 386 0.66 2.54 -1.50
C ILE A 386 -0.59 1.83 -0.98
N VAL A 387 -1.38 1.28 -1.90
CA VAL A 387 -2.60 0.52 -1.59
C VAL A 387 -2.25 -0.92 -1.21
N MET A 388 -2.90 -1.44 -0.16
CA MET A 388 -2.72 -2.82 0.31
C MET A 388 -4.06 -3.55 0.39
N ASN A 389 -4.08 -4.77 -0.14
CA ASN A 389 -5.22 -5.68 -0.01
C ASN A 389 -5.13 -6.60 1.22
N GLU A 390 -6.16 -7.44 1.40
CA GLU A 390 -6.28 -8.40 2.50
C GLU A 390 -5.18 -9.49 2.53
N ASP A 391 -4.35 -9.61 1.50
CA ASP A 391 -3.25 -10.56 1.44
C ASP A 391 -1.93 -10.02 1.96
N LYS A 392 -1.87 -8.75 2.36
CA LYS A 392 -0.66 -8.15 2.96
C LYS A 392 -0.65 -8.36 4.47
N CYS A 393 0.53 -8.57 5.05
CA CYS A 393 0.73 -8.65 6.50
C CYS A 393 1.10 -7.27 7.04
N ALA A 394 0.37 -6.77 8.05
CA ALA A 394 0.67 -5.45 8.63
C ALA A 394 2.00 -5.45 9.40
N VAL A 395 2.33 -6.57 10.06
CA VAL A 395 3.57 -6.73 10.85
C VAL A 395 4.79 -6.73 9.93
N ASP A 396 4.75 -7.51 8.84
CA ASP A 396 5.85 -7.55 7.87
C ASP A 396 5.99 -6.23 7.12
N MET A 397 4.89 -5.51 6.87
CA MET A 397 4.95 -4.17 6.30
C MET A 397 5.66 -3.18 7.24
N ALA A 398 5.34 -3.23 8.54
CA ALA A 398 6.03 -2.42 9.54
C ALA A 398 7.52 -2.78 9.64
N ARG A 399 7.87 -4.08 9.56
CA ARG A 399 9.25 -4.56 9.49
C ARG A 399 9.97 -3.99 8.26
N PHE A 400 9.37 -4.11 7.07
CA PHE A 400 9.94 -3.63 5.81
C PHE A 400 10.25 -2.13 5.83
N PHE A 401 9.32 -1.30 6.32
CA PHE A 401 9.58 0.13 6.41
C PHE A 401 10.57 0.51 7.52
N MET A 402 10.60 -0.24 8.63
CA MET A 402 11.60 -0.05 9.67
C MET A 402 13.01 -0.42 9.18
N ASP A 403 13.12 -1.47 8.36
CA ASP A 403 14.36 -1.90 7.68
C ASP A 403 14.92 -0.74 6.84
N PHE A 404 14.08 -0.19 5.94
CA PHE A 404 14.42 0.98 5.14
C PHE A 404 14.84 2.18 6.00
N CYS A 405 14.05 2.54 7.02
CA CYS A 405 14.36 3.69 7.88
C CYS A 405 15.67 3.50 8.67
N GLN A 406 16.03 2.25 9.01
CA GLN A 406 17.28 1.95 9.70
C GLN A 406 18.46 2.04 8.74
N ASP A 407 18.35 1.53 7.52
CA ASP A 407 19.39 1.62 6.49
C ASP A 407 19.68 3.07 6.09
N GLU A 408 18.63 3.90 6.03
CA GLU A 408 18.73 5.31 5.69
C GLU A 408 19.10 6.23 6.87
N SER A 409 19.42 5.65 8.04
CA SER A 409 19.86 6.44 9.19
C SER A 409 21.23 7.06 8.92
N CYS A 410 21.35 8.39 9.07
CA CYS A 410 22.66 9.05 9.03
C CYS A 410 23.61 8.65 10.18
N GLY A 411 23.10 7.94 11.21
CA GLY A 411 23.89 7.45 12.34
C GLY A 411 24.25 8.49 13.41
N LYS A 412 23.74 9.73 13.32
CA LYS A 412 24.12 10.84 14.21
C LYS A 412 23.54 10.76 15.62
N CYS A 413 22.24 10.45 15.76
CA CYS A 413 21.58 10.41 17.07
C CYS A 413 21.31 8.97 17.51
N THR A 414 21.65 8.64 18.77
CA THR A 414 21.49 7.29 19.35
C THR A 414 20.07 6.74 19.23
N PRO A 415 18.98 7.52 19.49
CA PRO A 415 17.62 7.01 19.36
C PRO A 415 17.31 6.50 17.95
N CYS A 416 17.75 7.22 16.92
CA CYS A 416 17.56 6.77 15.53
C CYS A 416 18.52 5.64 15.17
N ARG A 417 19.81 5.71 15.53
CA ARG A 417 20.81 4.70 15.11
C ARG A 417 20.59 3.34 15.77
N GLU A 418 20.39 3.32 17.08
CA GLU A 418 20.28 2.07 17.85
C GLU A 418 18.81 1.70 18.10
N GLY A 419 17.95 2.70 18.31
CA GLY A 419 16.55 2.46 18.63
C GLY A 419 15.78 1.81 17.48
N THR A 420 15.92 2.31 16.24
CA THR A 420 15.25 1.70 15.07
C THR A 420 15.80 0.31 14.78
N LYS A 421 17.11 0.09 14.92
CA LYS A 421 17.74 -1.23 14.81
C LYS A 421 17.15 -2.22 15.82
N ARG A 422 16.92 -1.79 17.06
CA ARG A 422 16.31 -2.65 18.08
C ARG A 422 14.82 -2.92 17.78
N MET A 423 14.07 -1.94 17.28
CA MET A 423 12.69 -2.15 16.80
C MET A 423 12.64 -3.14 15.64
N LEU A 424 13.54 -3.00 14.66
CA LEU A 424 13.67 -3.90 13.52
C LEU A 424 13.93 -5.35 13.96
N ASN A 425 14.81 -5.55 14.94
CA ASN A 425 15.09 -6.87 15.50
C ASN A 425 13.83 -7.50 16.12
N LEU A 426 13.06 -6.73 16.90
CA LEU A 426 11.80 -7.22 17.48
C LEU A 426 10.79 -7.59 16.38
N LEU A 427 10.61 -6.74 15.38
CA LEU A 427 9.71 -7.02 14.25
C LEU A 427 10.17 -8.24 13.45
N THR A 428 11.48 -8.43 13.30
CA THR A 428 12.08 -9.60 12.66
C THR A 428 11.84 -10.87 13.47
N ASP A 429 11.96 -10.82 14.79
CA ASP A 429 11.64 -11.95 15.67
C ASP A 429 10.15 -12.28 15.60
N ILE A 430 9.26 -11.28 15.66
CA ILE A 430 7.80 -11.48 15.55
C ILE A 430 7.45 -12.12 14.20
N THR A 431 7.94 -11.58 13.09
CA THR A 431 7.71 -12.14 11.74
C THR A 431 8.40 -13.49 11.52
N GLY A 432 9.46 -13.77 12.27
CA GLY A 432 10.15 -15.06 12.31
C GLY A 432 9.51 -16.12 13.22
N GLY A 433 8.39 -15.81 13.89
CA GLY A 433 7.72 -16.73 14.82
C GLY A 433 8.39 -16.87 16.18
N LYS A 434 9.32 -15.96 16.51
CA LYS A 434 10.08 -15.89 17.77
C LYS A 434 9.64 -14.75 18.69
N GLY A 435 8.53 -14.09 18.35
CA GLY A 435 7.95 -13.02 19.15
C GLY A 435 7.56 -13.50 20.55
N LYS A 436 7.58 -12.58 21.51
CA LYS A 436 7.35 -12.84 22.94
C LYS A 436 6.24 -11.94 23.48
N ALA A 437 5.58 -12.40 24.54
CA ALA A 437 4.68 -11.57 25.32
C ALA A 437 5.44 -10.33 25.83
N GLY A 438 4.87 -9.13 25.65
CA GLY A 438 5.50 -7.86 25.98
C GLY A 438 6.21 -7.16 24.82
N ASP A 439 6.45 -7.83 23.68
CA ASP A 439 7.16 -7.21 22.54
C ASP A 439 6.35 -6.05 21.93
N ILE A 440 5.01 -6.11 21.95
CA ILE A 440 4.14 -5.04 21.43
C ILE A 440 4.30 -3.79 22.30
N GLU A 441 4.22 -3.94 23.61
CA GLU A 441 4.32 -2.84 24.58
C GLU A 441 5.73 -2.22 24.53
N LEU A 442 6.77 -3.05 24.39
CA LEU A 442 8.15 -2.59 24.21
C LEU A 442 8.32 -1.79 22.91
N LEU A 443 7.71 -2.23 21.81
CA LEU A 443 7.71 -1.47 20.55
C LEU A 443 7.01 -0.10 20.71
N GLU A 444 5.88 -0.04 21.43
CA GLU A 444 5.16 1.20 21.71
C GLU A 444 6.00 2.18 22.57
N GLU A 445 6.65 1.68 23.62
CA GLU A 445 7.53 2.46 24.49
C GLU A 445 8.73 3.02 23.73
N MET A 446 9.45 2.15 23.02
CA MET A 446 10.61 2.52 22.21
C MET A 446 10.24 3.55 21.14
N ALA A 447 9.12 3.35 20.46
CA ALA A 447 8.63 4.27 19.44
C ALA A 447 8.42 5.69 20.00
N SER A 448 7.85 5.80 21.21
CA SER A 448 7.67 7.09 21.90
C SER A 448 9.02 7.77 22.20
N VAL A 449 9.98 7.02 22.74
CA VAL A 449 11.33 7.53 23.05
C VAL A 449 12.03 8.04 21.79
N ILE A 450 12.01 7.26 20.71
CA ILE A 450 12.65 7.61 19.44
C ILE A 450 12.00 8.88 18.86
N LYS A 451 10.67 8.95 18.87
CA LYS A 451 9.92 10.13 18.43
C LYS A 451 10.35 11.41 19.12
N ASN A 452 10.50 11.34 20.44
CA ASN A 452 10.76 12.52 21.26
C ASN A 452 12.23 12.92 21.30
N ALA A 453 13.16 11.97 21.10
CA ALA A 453 14.60 12.20 21.25
C ALA A 453 15.37 12.27 19.92
N ALA A 454 14.75 11.95 18.79
CA ALA A 454 15.40 12.05 17.48
C ALA A 454 15.60 13.51 17.03
N LEU A 455 16.77 13.77 16.43
CA LEU A 455 17.21 15.12 16.02
C LEU A 455 16.43 15.67 14.81
N CYS A 456 16.07 14.81 13.85
CA CYS A 456 15.49 15.20 12.57
C CYS A 456 14.17 14.49 12.30
N GLY A 457 13.44 14.98 11.28
CA GLY A 457 12.13 14.45 10.90
C GLY A 457 12.13 12.94 10.66
N LEU A 458 13.12 12.42 9.93
CA LEU A 458 13.23 10.98 9.64
C LEU A 458 13.22 10.13 10.92
N GLY A 459 14.07 10.46 11.90
CA GLY A 459 14.10 9.72 13.16
C GLY A 459 12.82 9.90 13.97
N GLN A 460 12.19 11.08 13.91
CA GLN A 460 10.93 11.34 14.60
C GLN A 460 9.74 10.60 13.97
N THR A 461 9.77 10.35 12.66
CA THR A 461 8.66 9.69 11.95
C THR A 461 8.89 8.21 11.68
N ALA A 462 10.13 7.71 11.75
CA ALA A 462 10.47 6.30 11.55
C ALA A 462 9.62 5.29 12.37
N PRO A 463 9.16 5.61 13.60
CA PRO A 463 8.27 4.70 14.35
C PRO A 463 6.79 4.70 13.90
N ASN A 464 6.36 5.63 13.06
CA ASN A 464 4.96 5.74 12.59
C ASN A 464 4.39 4.47 11.92
N PRO A 465 5.08 3.75 11.01
CA PRO A 465 4.53 2.53 10.43
C PRO A 465 4.27 1.46 11.50
N VAL A 466 5.12 1.39 12.53
CA VAL A 466 4.94 0.47 13.65
C VAL A 466 3.76 0.88 14.53
N LEU A 467 3.72 2.15 14.96
CA LEU A 467 2.63 2.65 15.80
C LEU A 467 1.27 2.57 15.13
N SER A 468 1.18 2.94 13.85
CA SER A 468 -0.08 2.88 13.09
C SER A 468 -0.55 1.45 12.86
N THR A 469 0.36 0.52 12.56
CA THR A 469 -0.01 -0.89 12.39
C THR A 469 -0.37 -1.57 13.71
N ILE A 470 0.28 -1.24 14.83
CA ILE A 470 -0.15 -1.71 16.15
C ILE A 470 -1.55 -1.15 16.47
N ARG A 471 -1.78 0.16 16.26
CA ARG A 471 -3.07 0.81 16.53
C ARG A 471 -4.24 0.16 15.80
N TYR A 472 -4.07 -0.18 14.51
CA TYR A 472 -5.17 -0.65 13.66
C TYR A 472 -5.18 -2.16 13.42
N PHE A 473 -4.04 -2.83 13.57
CA PHE A 473 -3.86 -4.24 13.28
C PHE A 473 -3.19 -5.01 14.43
N ARG A 474 -3.36 -4.58 15.70
CA ARG A 474 -2.83 -5.26 16.90
C ARG A 474 -3.06 -6.77 16.89
N LYS A 475 -4.25 -7.20 16.47
CA LYS A 475 -4.60 -8.61 16.36
C LYS A 475 -3.64 -9.41 15.47
N GLU A 476 -3.10 -8.82 14.40
CA GLU A 476 -2.09 -9.50 13.59
C GLU A 476 -0.79 -9.71 14.36
N TYR A 477 -0.36 -8.75 15.19
CA TYR A 477 0.79 -8.94 16.08
C TYR A 477 0.53 -10.05 17.10
N GLU A 478 -0.65 -10.06 17.72
CA GLU A 478 -1.06 -11.10 18.68
C GLU A 478 -1.06 -12.50 18.04
N GLU A 479 -1.57 -12.65 16.82
CA GLU A 479 -1.52 -13.92 16.08
C GLU A 479 -0.09 -14.36 15.78
N HIS A 480 0.82 -13.43 15.49
CA HIS A 480 2.24 -13.76 15.26
C HIS A 480 2.94 -14.21 16.54
N ILE A 481 2.61 -13.59 17.68
CA ILE A 481 3.27 -13.85 18.97
C ILE A 481 2.70 -15.09 19.67
N TYR A 482 1.38 -15.22 19.74
CA TYR A 482 0.73 -16.26 20.55
C TYR A 482 0.28 -17.48 19.73
N GLU A 483 -0.14 -17.28 18.49
CA GLU A 483 -0.59 -18.39 17.62
C GLU A 483 0.50 -18.86 16.66
N HIS A 484 1.65 -18.17 16.60
CA HIS A 484 2.70 -18.37 15.60
C HIS A 484 2.14 -18.40 14.18
N ARG A 485 1.14 -17.56 13.90
CA ARG A 485 0.33 -17.63 12.68
C ARG A 485 0.30 -16.30 11.94
N CYS A 486 0.75 -16.32 10.68
CA CYS A 486 0.56 -15.21 9.75
C CYS A 486 -0.68 -15.41 8.87
N ARG A 487 -1.81 -14.76 9.19
CA ARG A 487 -3.05 -14.86 8.38
C ARG A 487 -2.88 -14.51 6.90
N ALA A 488 -1.93 -13.63 6.60
CA ALA A 488 -1.67 -13.13 5.26
C ALA A 488 -0.83 -14.11 4.42
N THR A 489 -0.23 -15.14 5.04
CA THR A 489 0.72 -16.09 4.41
C THR A 489 1.95 -15.42 3.79
N VAL A 490 2.44 -14.35 4.41
CA VAL A 490 3.64 -13.62 3.95
C VAL A 490 4.89 -14.06 4.72
N CYS A 491 4.78 -14.21 6.04
CA CYS A 491 5.87 -14.59 6.94
C CYS A 491 6.21 -16.08 6.80
N SER A 492 7.04 -16.43 5.81
CA SER A 492 7.35 -17.82 5.42
C SER A 492 7.96 -18.67 6.53
N ALA A 493 8.65 -18.07 7.51
CA ALA A 493 9.21 -18.77 8.65
C ALA A 493 8.14 -19.47 9.54
N MET A 494 6.88 -19.03 9.45
CA MET A 494 5.78 -19.56 10.28
C MET A 494 5.07 -20.77 9.67
N PHE A 495 5.31 -21.11 8.40
CA PHE A 495 4.58 -22.18 7.76
C PHE A 495 5.35 -22.88 6.65
N LYS A 496 5.09 -24.18 6.48
CA LYS A 496 5.68 -24.98 5.38
C LYS A 496 5.06 -24.65 4.02
N SER A 497 3.74 -24.46 3.98
CA SER A 497 3.03 -24.12 2.74
C SER A 497 1.80 -23.24 2.99
N PRO A 498 1.51 -22.24 2.13
CA PRO A 498 0.36 -21.36 2.32
C PRO A 498 -0.99 -22.08 2.35
N CYS A 499 -1.15 -23.12 1.52
CA CYS A 499 -2.38 -23.88 1.44
C CYS A 499 -2.66 -24.67 2.73
N GLN A 500 -1.63 -25.27 3.35
CA GLN A 500 -1.77 -25.92 4.65
C GLN A 500 -2.03 -24.89 5.76
N HIS A 501 -1.27 -23.79 5.78
CA HIS A 501 -1.40 -22.73 6.79
C HIS A 501 -2.78 -22.07 6.85
N THR A 502 -3.43 -21.94 5.69
CA THR A 502 -4.77 -21.35 5.57
C THR A 502 -5.88 -22.36 5.80
N CYS A 503 -5.56 -23.65 5.80
CA CYS A 503 -6.50 -24.70 6.13
C CYS A 503 -6.80 -24.68 7.63
N PRO A 504 -8.06 -24.53 8.07
CA PRO A 504 -8.39 -24.53 9.51
C PRO A 504 -8.05 -25.82 10.25
N ILE A 505 -7.87 -26.93 9.52
CA ILE A 505 -7.52 -28.25 10.04
C ILE A 505 -6.14 -28.72 9.55
N GLU A 506 -5.32 -27.79 9.03
CA GLU A 506 -3.91 -27.99 8.67
C GLU A 506 -3.61 -29.22 7.79
N MET A 507 -4.52 -29.55 6.87
CA MET A 507 -4.32 -30.67 5.94
C MET A 507 -2.99 -30.56 5.21
N ASP A 508 -2.30 -31.69 5.01
CA ASP A 508 -1.08 -31.75 4.20
C ASP A 508 -1.42 -31.73 2.70
N ILE A 509 -1.84 -30.54 2.26
CA ILE A 509 -2.25 -30.25 0.89
C ILE A 509 -1.14 -30.50 -0.14
N PRO A 510 0.10 -30.05 0.09
CA PRO A 510 1.19 -30.33 -0.84
C PRO A 510 1.40 -31.84 -1.08
N SER A 511 1.40 -32.65 -0.02
CA SER A 511 1.67 -34.08 -0.15
C SER A 511 0.60 -34.82 -0.95
N TYR A 512 -0.69 -34.61 -0.68
CA TYR A 512 -1.71 -35.31 -1.47
C TYR A 512 -1.80 -34.80 -2.91
N ILE A 513 -1.46 -33.53 -3.19
CA ILE A 513 -1.39 -33.04 -4.57
C ILE A 513 -0.24 -33.70 -5.34
N ALA A 514 0.92 -33.89 -4.68
CA ALA A 514 2.03 -34.62 -5.29
C ALA A 514 1.66 -36.07 -5.62
N LEU A 515 0.99 -36.76 -4.70
CA LEU A 515 0.51 -38.13 -4.91
C LEU A 515 -0.55 -38.22 -6.03
N VAL A 516 -1.47 -37.26 -6.11
CA VAL A 516 -2.43 -37.18 -7.22
C VAL A 516 -1.72 -37.00 -8.57
N ARG A 517 -0.68 -36.16 -8.62
CA ARG A 517 0.12 -35.97 -9.84
C ARG A 517 0.81 -37.26 -10.30
N GLU A 518 1.21 -38.11 -9.36
CA GLU A 518 1.81 -39.43 -9.63
C GLU A 518 0.77 -40.53 -9.93
N GLY A 519 -0.54 -40.23 -9.88
CA GLY A 519 -1.61 -41.22 -10.05
C GLY A 519 -1.84 -42.12 -8.82
N ARG A 520 -1.23 -41.79 -7.68
CA ARG A 520 -1.29 -42.57 -6.43
C ARG A 520 -2.48 -42.17 -5.57
N PHE A 521 -3.69 -42.36 -6.08
CA PHE A 521 -4.90 -41.85 -5.44
C PHE A 521 -5.23 -42.49 -4.08
N GLU A 522 -4.91 -43.77 -3.90
CA GLU A 522 -5.09 -44.45 -2.59
C GLU A 522 -4.21 -43.83 -1.50
N ASP A 523 -2.95 -43.57 -1.82
CA ASP A 523 -2.01 -42.95 -0.89
C ASP A 523 -2.41 -41.50 -0.61
N ALA A 524 -2.89 -40.78 -1.63
CA ALA A 524 -3.44 -39.44 -1.47
C ALA A 524 -4.65 -39.45 -0.51
N TYR A 525 -5.54 -40.46 -0.61
CA TYR A 525 -6.67 -40.63 0.32
C TYR A 525 -6.17 -40.86 1.75
N LYS A 526 -5.19 -41.75 1.95
CA LYS A 526 -4.60 -41.99 3.28
C LYS A 526 -4.03 -40.71 3.89
N VAL A 527 -3.28 -39.91 3.14
CA VAL A 527 -2.75 -38.61 3.59
C VAL A 527 -3.87 -37.66 4.00
N VAL A 528 -4.89 -37.55 3.15
CA VAL A 528 -6.06 -36.69 3.42
C VAL A 528 -6.79 -37.09 4.71
N LEU A 529 -6.89 -38.38 5.02
CA LEU A 529 -7.52 -38.90 6.23
C LEU A 529 -6.73 -38.62 7.51
N GLN A 530 -5.42 -38.35 7.45
CA GLN A 530 -4.61 -38.15 8.66
C GLN A 530 -5.17 -37.03 9.55
N THR A 531 -5.52 -35.89 8.94
CA THR A 531 -6.01 -34.71 9.67
C THR A 531 -7.51 -34.46 9.50
N ASN A 532 -8.17 -35.12 8.53
CA ASN A 532 -9.57 -34.88 8.20
C ASN A 532 -10.37 -36.19 8.18
N PRO A 533 -11.28 -36.44 9.15
CA PRO A 533 -12.18 -37.59 9.12
C PRO A 533 -13.30 -37.49 8.08
N PHE A 534 -13.53 -36.31 7.51
CA PHE A 534 -14.61 -36.06 6.57
C PHE A 534 -14.10 -35.55 5.20
N PRO A 535 -13.20 -36.27 4.51
CA PRO A 535 -12.59 -35.78 3.29
C PRO A 535 -13.55 -35.65 2.11
N SER A 536 -14.51 -36.54 1.98
CA SER A 536 -15.52 -36.57 0.91
C SER A 536 -16.55 -35.45 1.11
N VAL A 537 -16.93 -35.19 2.37
CA VAL A 537 -17.72 -34.01 2.75
C VAL A 537 -16.93 -32.74 2.43
N CYS A 538 -15.66 -32.65 2.86
CA CYS A 538 -14.81 -31.48 2.62
C CYS A 538 -14.65 -31.20 1.12
N GLY A 539 -14.48 -32.22 0.28
CA GLY A 539 -14.45 -32.08 -1.18
C GLY A 539 -15.74 -31.51 -1.79
N ARG A 540 -16.88 -31.60 -1.09
CA ARG A 540 -18.19 -31.13 -1.57
C ARG A 540 -18.57 -29.76 -1.00
N VAL A 541 -18.36 -29.53 0.29
CA VAL A 541 -18.93 -28.36 0.99
C VAL A 541 -17.92 -27.37 1.56
N CYS A 542 -16.61 -27.64 1.46
CA CYS A 542 -15.58 -26.71 1.93
C CYS A 542 -15.63 -25.34 1.21
N ASP A 543 -15.32 -24.28 1.95
CA ASP A 543 -15.16 -22.89 1.50
C ASP A 543 -13.75 -22.59 0.93
N HIS A 544 -12.89 -23.61 0.83
CA HIS A 544 -11.66 -23.66 0.04
C HIS A 544 -10.67 -22.50 0.28
N LYS A 545 -10.48 -22.07 1.52
CA LYS A 545 -9.47 -21.05 1.91
C LYS A 545 -8.05 -21.35 1.43
N CYS A 546 -7.70 -22.62 1.29
CA CYS A 546 -6.42 -23.06 0.74
C CYS A 546 -6.18 -22.63 -0.73
N GLN A 547 -7.25 -22.41 -1.50
CA GLN A 547 -7.14 -21.99 -2.91
C GLN A 547 -6.88 -20.49 -3.05
N SER A 548 -7.40 -19.66 -2.14
CA SER A 548 -7.23 -18.20 -2.25
C SER A 548 -5.79 -17.76 -2.05
N LYS A 549 -4.98 -18.56 -1.33
CA LYS A 549 -3.54 -18.34 -1.11
C LYS A 549 -2.64 -19.30 -1.90
N CYS A 550 -3.17 -19.95 -2.93
CA CYS A 550 -2.38 -20.86 -3.75
C CYS A 550 -1.31 -20.08 -4.54
N ARG A 551 -0.03 -20.42 -4.37
CA ARG A 551 1.07 -19.76 -5.09
C ARG A 551 0.96 -19.87 -6.62
N ARG A 552 0.30 -20.91 -7.15
CA ARG A 552 0.07 -21.08 -8.60
C ARG A 552 -0.78 -19.94 -9.18
N GLY A 553 -1.73 -19.40 -8.39
CA GLY A 553 -2.54 -18.24 -8.80
C GLY A 553 -1.79 -16.91 -8.94
N ASN A 554 -0.49 -16.87 -8.60
CA ASN A 554 0.39 -15.74 -8.92
C ASN A 554 1.03 -15.89 -10.32
N MET A 555 1.00 -17.09 -10.92
CA MET A 555 1.47 -17.33 -12.28
C MET A 555 0.29 -17.36 -13.26
N ASP A 556 -0.72 -18.18 -12.96
CA ASP A 556 -1.93 -18.32 -13.76
C ASP A 556 -3.17 -18.43 -12.86
N GLU A 557 -3.61 -19.63 -12.51
CA GLU A 557 -4.81 -19.91 -11.75
C GLU A 557 -4.53 -20.73 -10.49
N SER A 558 -5.34 -20.53 -9.45
CA SER A 558 -5.24 -21.35 -8.26
C SER A 558 -5.65 -22.79 -8.57
N LEU A 559 -4.93 -23.75 -8.00
CA LEU A 559 -5.33 -25.15 -8.09
C LEU A 559 -6.72 -25.35 -7.48
N ALA A 560 -7.52 -26.20 -8.11
CA ALA A 560 -8.84 -26.62 -7.67
C ALA A 560 -8.78 -27.59 -6.47
N ILE A 561 -8.07 -27.22 -5.40
CA ILE A 561 -7.74 -28.05 -4.24
C ILE A 561 -8.97 -28.72 -3.59
N LYS A 562 -10.13 -28.06 -3.57
CA LYS A 562 -11.39 -28.66 -3.13
C LYS A 562 -11.82 -29.81 -4.03
N PHE A 563 -11.82 -29.58 -5.34
CA PHE A 563 -12.22 -30.58 -6.32
C PHE A 563 -11.22 -31.72 -6.44
N LEU A 564 -9.92 -31.47 -6.21
CA LEU A 564 -8.93 -32.54 -6.10
C LEU A 564 -9.25 -33.49 -4.95
N LYS A 565 -9.66 -32.98 -3.78
CA LYS A 565 -10.11 -33.84 -2.67
C LYS A 565 -11.34 -34.66 -3.05
N ARG A 566 -12.32 -34.04 -3.71
CA ARG A 566 -13.49 -34.77 -4.21
C ARG A 566 -13.08 -35.84 -5.21
N PHE A 567 -12.21 -35.51 -6.15
CA PHE A 567 -11.70 -36.43 -7.15
C PHE A 567 -11.02 -37.65 -6.50
N ILE A 568 -10.14 -37.44 -5.52
CA ILE A 568 -9.52 -38.53 -4.74
C ILE A 568 -10.61 -39.42 -4.12
N THR A 569 -11.53 -38.83 -3.36
CA THR A 569 -12.54 -39.60 -2.60
C THR A 569 -13.61 -40.28 -3.47
N ASP A 570 -13.86 -39.77 -4.68
CA ASP A 570 -14.83 -40.34 -5.62
C ASP A 570 -14.20 -41.43 -6.53
N ASN A 571 -12.87 -41.47 -6.67
CA ASN A 571 -12.18 -42.36 -7.64
C ASN A 571 -11.17 -43.34 -7.02
N ALA A 572 -10.73 -43.13 -5.78
CA ALA A 572 -9.88 -44.07 -5.06
C ALA A 572 -10.72 -45.01 -4.18
N PRO A 573 -10.32 -46.29 -4.01
CA PRO A 573 -10.97 -47.15 -3.04
C PRO A 573 -10.80 -46.56 -1.64
N ARG A 574 -11.91 -46.54 -0.91
CA ARG A 574 -11.95 -46.04 0.46
C ARG A 574 -11.06 -46.91 1.36
N PRO A 575 -10.10 -46.34 2.10
CA PRO A 575 -9.29 -47.11 3.06
C PRO A 575 -10.18 -47.82 4.08
N LYS A 576 -9.90 -49.11 4.32
CA LYS A 576 -10.62 -49.90 5.31
C LYS A 576 -10.30 -49.37 6.71
N THR A 577 -11.33 -49.26 7.54
CA THR A 577 -11.19 -48.86 8.95
C THR A 577 -11.49 -50.07 9.83
N GLU A 578 -10.57 -50.39 10.75
CA GLU A 578 -10.67 -51.53 11.66
C GLU A 578 -10.84 -51.04 13.10
N ALA A 579 -11.47 -51.87 13.94
CA ALA A 579 -11.66 -51.56 15.34
C ALA A 579 -10.30 -51.40 16.04
N VAL A 580 -10.15 -50.32 16.80
CA VAL A 580 -8.94 -50.09 17.59
C VAL A 580 -9.11 -50.67 19.00
N PRO A 581 -8.08 -51.34 19.55
CA PRO A 581 -8.18 -51.90 20.89
C PRO A 581 -8.27 -50.79 21.93
N VAL A 582 -9.14 -50.96 22.91
CA VAL A 582 -9.22 -50.08 24.09
C VAL A 582 -8.05 -50.42 25.00
N THR A 583 -7.07 -49.52 25.07
CA THR A 583 -5.85 -49.69 25.88
C THR A 583 -5.84 -48.81 27.13
N ARG A 584 -6.73 -47.82 27.20
CA ARG A 584 -6.89 -46.91 28.33
C ARG A 584 -8.12 -47.26 29.15
N LYS A 585 -8.05 -47.03 30.46
CA LYS A 585 -9.13 -47.40 31.41
C LYS A 585 -10.24 -46.37 31.44
N GLU A 586 -9.88 -45.11 31.15
CA GLU A 586 -10.75 -43.96 31.22
C GLU A 586 -11.79 -44.00 30.09
N LYS A 587 -13.04 -43.66 30.43
CA LYS A 587 -14.17 -43.57 29.53
C LYS A 587 -14.48 -42.12 29.24
N ILE A 588 -14.63 -41.79 27.97
CA ILE A 588 -14.88 -40.42 27.53
C ILE A 588 -16.26 -40.30 26.89
N ALA A 589 -17.04 -39.34 27.36
CA ALA A 589 -18.29 -38.95 26.74
C ALA A 589 -18.07 -37.73 25.84
N VAL A 590 -18.53 -37.82 24.60
CA VAL A 590 -18.60 -36.70 23.66
C VAL A 590 -20.05 -36.28 23.52
N ILE A 591 -20.36 -35.04 23.85
CA ILE A 591 -21.73 -34.51 23.83
C ILE A 591 -21.90 -33.66 22.57
N GLY A 592 -22.60 -34.22 21.57
CA GLY A 592 -22.85 -33.64 20.25
C GLY A 592 -22.26 -34.50 19.13
N GLY A 593 -23.12 -35.02 18.23
CA GLY A 593 -22.74 -35.83 17.07
C GLY A 593 -22.44 -35.01 15.82
N GLY A 594 -22.02 -33.75 15.97
CA GLY A 594 -21.58 -32.89 14.87
C GLY A 594 -20.14 -33.18 14.42
N PRO A 595 -19.63 -32.47 13.39
CA PRO A 595 -18.28 -32.70 12.87
C PRO A 595 -17.19 -32.58 13.95
N ALA A 596 -17.26 -31.58 14.84
CA ALA A 596 -16.29 -31.43 15.92
C ALA A 596 -16.31 -32.61 16.91
N GLY A 597 -17.50 -33.05 17.34
CA GLY A 597 -17.64 -34.18 18.26
C GLY A 597 -17.22 -35.50 17.65
N LEU A 598 -17.63 -35.76 16.40
CA LEU A 598 -17.24 -36.98 15.69
C LEU A 598 -15.72 -37.04 15.41
N THR A 599 -15.10 -35.91 15.05
CA THR A 599 -13.63 -35.83 14.92
C THR A 599 -12.94 -36.13 16.25
N ALA A 600 -13.38 -35.50 17.34
CA ALA A 600 -12.84 -35.77 18.67
C ALA A 600 -13.00 -37.25 19.05
N ALA A 601 -14.16 -37.84 18.77
CA ALA A 601 -14.42 -39.25 19.08
C ALA A 601 -13.50 -40.20 18.32
N ARG A 602 -13.29 -39.95 17.02
CA ARG A 602 -12.30 -40.68 16.22
C ARG A 602 -10.90 -40.57 16.81
N ASP A 603 -10.42 -39.35 17.05
CA ASP A 603 -9.03 -39.14 17.47
C ASP A 603 -8.77 -39.68 18.88
N LEU A 604 -9.78 -39.66 19.76
CA LEU A 604 -9.72 -40.29 21.07
C LEU A 604 -9.74 -41.81 20.99
N ALA A 605 -10.56 -42.40 20.11
CA ALA A 605 -10.57 -43.85 19.89
C ALA A 605 -9.20 -44.33 19.37
N LEU A 606 -8.60 -43.62 18.40
CA LEU A 606 -7.25 -43.90 17.90
C LEU A 606 -6.15 -43.81 18.97
N ARG A 607 -6.39 -43.05 20.05
CA ARG A 607 -5.50 -42.97 21.24
C ARG A 607 -5.76 -44.06 22.29
N GLY A 608 -6.69 -44.98 22.01
CA GLY A 608 -7.01 -46.15 22.82
C GLY A 608 -8.08 -45.94 23.88
N TYR A 609 -8.82 -44.83 23.84
CA TYR A 609 -9.92 -44.56 24.78
C TYR A 609 -11.22 -45.22 24.35
N LYS A 610 -12.05 -45.61 25.34
CA LYS A 610 -13.44 -45.97 25.09
C LYS A 610 -14.29 -44.69 25.00
N VAL A 611 -14.89 -44.45 23.84
CA VAL A 611 -15.64 -43.22 23.57
C VAL A 611 -17.11 -43.50 23.28
N THR A 612 -17.99 -42.76 23.94
CA THR A 612 -19.43 -42.75 23.64
C THR A 612 -19.86 -41.34 23.24
N VAL A 613 -20.42 -41.20 22.05
CA VAL A 613 -20.99 -39.96 21.52
C VAL A 613 -22.48 -39.91 21.82
N PHE A 614 -22.96 -38.80 22.37
CA PHE A 614 -24.38 -38.55 22.62
C PHE A 614 -24.91 -37.51 21.62
N GLU A 615 -25.98 -37.85 20.91
CA GLU A 615 -26.62 -36.99 19.92
C GLU A 615 -28.12 -36.91 20.22
N GLU A 616 -28.64 -35.68 20.33
CA GLU A 616 -30.05 -35.41 20.61
C GLU A 616 -30.94 -35.80 19.41
N LEU A 617 -30.41 -35.72 18.19
CA LEU A 617 -31.17 -35.96 16.97
C LEU A 617 -31.16 -37.43 16.55
N LYS A 618 -32.09 -37.76 15.62
CA LYS A 618 -32.27 -39.11 15.08
C LYS A 618 -31.04 -39.65 14.35
N TYR A 619 -30.16 -38.78 13.86
CA TYR A 619 -28.96 -39.15 13.12
C TYR A 619 -27.80 -38.21 13.46
N ALA A 620 -26.60 -38.79 13.53
CA ALA A 620 -25.36 -38.03 13.65
C ALA A 620 -25.00 -37.26 12.37
N GLY A 621 -24.10 -36.30 12.51
CA GLY A 621 -23.61 -35.39 11.47
C GLY A 621 -23.86 -33.91 11.78
N GLY A 622 -24.67 -33.58 12.79
CA GLY A 622 -24.96 -32.20 13.20
C GLY A 622 -25.31 -31.29 12.01
N MET A 623 -24.67 -30.12 11.92
CA MET A 623 -24.89 -29.16 10.81
C MET A 623 -24.59 -29.72 9.42
N LEU A 624 -23.71 -30.72 9.27
CA LEU A 624 -23.46 -31.36 7.97
C LEU A 624 -24.73 -32.09 7.47
N ARG A 625 -25.47 -32.71 8.39
CA ARG A 625 -26.73 -33.40 8.05
C ARG A 625 -27.91 -32.45 8.05
N TRP A 626 -28.07 -31.63 9.07
CA TRP A 626 -29.30 -30.88 9.28
C TRP A 626 -29.27 -29.47 8.69
N GLY A 627 -28.08 -28.88 8.50
CA GLY A 627 -27.92 -27.54 7.93
C GLY A 627 -27.64 -27.51 6.43
N ILE A 628 -27.10 -28.60 5.85
CA ILE A 628 -26.75 -28.66 4.43
C ILE A 628 -27.79 -29.51 3.66
N PRO A 629 -28.41 -28.99 2.59
CA PRO A 629 -29.34 -29.74 1.75
C PRO A 629 -28.71 -30.98 1.11
N ALA A 630 -29.49 -32.05 0.97
CA ALA A 630 -29.02 -33.35 0.47
C ALA A 630 -28.45 -33.30 -0.96
N TYR A 631 -28.92 -32.37 -1.81
CA TYR A 631 -28.38 -32.20 -3.16
C TYR A 631 -26.97 -31.57 -3.17
N ARG A 632 -26.56 -30.84 -2.12
CA ARG A 632 -25.19 -30.33 -1.96
C ARG A 632 -24.30 -31.34 -1.24
N LEU A 633 -24.85 -32.04 -0.24
CA LEU A 633 -24.16 -33.09 0.50
C LEU A 633 -25.04 -34.36 0.59
N PRO A 634 -24.81 -35.34 -0.30
CA PRO A 634 -25.57 -36.58 -0.30
C PRO A 634 -25.48 -37.31 1.05
N ARG A 635 -26.62 -37.80 1.54
CA ARG A 635 -26.71 -38.39 2.89
C ARG A 635 -25.93 -39.70 3.02
N ASN A 636 -25.83 -40.47 1.94
CA ASN A 636 -25.04 -41.69 1.88
C ASN A 636 -23.53 -41.41 2.01
N ILE A 637 -23.03 -40.33 1.41
CA ILE A 637 -21.61 -39.93 1.51
C ILE A 637 -21.27 -39.56 2.95
N LEU A 638 -22.10 -38.72 3.59
CA LEU A 638 -21.91 -38.36 4.99
C LEU A 638 -22.04 -39.58 5.91
N GLN A 639 -23.03 -40.45 5.67
CA GLN A 639 -23.24 -41.64 6.49
C GLN A 639 -22.02 -42.57 6.44
N ALA A 640 -21.46 -42.82 5.26
CA ALA A 640 -20.31 -43.68 5.16
C ALA A 640 -19.08 -43.14 5.92
N GLU A 641 -18.87 -41.81 6.01
CA GLU A 641 -17.82 -41.21 6.85
C GLU A 641 -18.10 -41.28 8.35
N ILE A 642 -19.37 -41.32 8.74
CA ILE A 642 -19.75 -41.62 10.13
C ILE A 642 -19.52 -43.11 10.43
N ASP A 643 -19.80 -44.00 9.48
CA ASP A 643 -19.64 -45.44 9.64
C ASP A 643 -18.17 -45.85 9.80
N ASP A 644 -17.23 -45.14 9.17
CA ASP A 644 -15.80 -45.32 9.43
C ASP A 644 -15.44 -45.03 10.90
N ILE A 645 -16.05 -43.99 11.48
CA ILE A 645 -15.81 -43.60 12.87
C ILE A 645 -16.38 -44.64 13.83
N THR A 646 -17.58 -45.17 13.55
CA THR A 646 -18.16 -46.24 14.38
C THR A 646 -17.39 -47.55 14.23
N SER A 647 -16.81 -47.82 13.05
CA SER A 647 -15.96 -49.00 12.80
C SER A 647 -14.69 -49.02 13.64
N LEU A 648 -14.24 -47.88 14.17
CA LEU A 648 -13.15 -47.79 15.15
C LEU A 648 -13.55 -48.31 16.55
N GLY A 649 -14.83 -48.58 16.79
CA GLY A 649 -15.36 -48.95 18.11
C GLY A 649 -15.96 -47.78 18.90
N VAL A 650 -16.22 -46.64 18.23
CA VAL A 650 -16.94 -45.50 18.83
C VAL A 650 -18.43 -45.82 18.91
N GLU A 651 -19.00 -45.74 20.12
CA GLU A 651 -20.44 -45.91 20.33
C GLU A 651 -21.17 -44.59 20.10
N ILE A 652 -22.21 -44.55 19.27
CA ILE A 652 -23.04 -43.35 19.06
C ILE A 652 -24.46 -43.60 19.57
N ARG A 653 -24.86 -42.89 20.62
CA ARG A 653 -26.20 -42.90 21.20
C ARG A 653 -27.03 -41.75 20.65
N LEU A 654 -27.94 -42.09 19.74
CA LEU A 654 -28.86 -41.17 19.08
C LEU A 654 -30.10 -40.93 19.93
N ASN A 655 -30.87 -39.88 19.62
CA ASN A 655 -32.09 -39.48 20.34
C ASN A 655 -31.87 -39.31 21.86
N THR A 656 -30.67 -38.85 22.26
CA THR A 656 -30.28 -38.72 23.67
C THR A 656 -29.76 -37.32 23.96
N ARG A 657 -30.56 -36.52 24.66
CA ARG A 657 -30.20 -35.16 25.08
C ARG A 657 -29.60 -35.16 26.48
N VAL A 658 -28.30 -34.93 26.57
CA VAL A 658 -27.62 -34.76 27.86
C VAL A 658 -28.12 -33.48 28.55
N GLY A 659 -28.48 -33.60 29.82
CA GLY A 659 -29.15 -32.57 30.63
C GLY A 659 -30.67 -32.73 30.69
N ARG A 660 -31.30 -33.52 29.81
CA ARG A 660 -32.74 -33.83 29.84
C ARG A 660 -32.99 -35.33 30.01
N ASP A 661 -32.49 -36.13 29.07
CA ASP A 661 -32.72 -37.57 29.02
C ASP A 661 -31.68 -38.33 29.88
N ILE A 662 -30.47 -37.77 29.99
CA ILE A 662 -29.43 -38.23 30.92
C ILE A 662 -28.94 -37.03 31.72
N SER A 663 -28.98 -37.10 33.06
CA SER A 663 -28.50 -36.02 33.92
C SER A 663 -26.97 -35.92 33.92
N PHE A 664 -26.42 -34.73 34.14
CA PHE A 664 -24.97 -34.54 34.29
C PHE A 664 -24.39 -35.36 35.45
N LYS A 665 -25.12 -35.50 36.56
CA LYS A 665 -24.71 -36.36 37.69
C LYS A 665 -24.57 -37.83 37.31
N GLN A 666 -25.39 -38.30 36.37
CA GLN A 666 -25.27 -39.66 35.85
C GLN A 666 -24.05 -39.79 34.93
N MET A 667 -23.83 -38.78 34.07
CA MET A 667 -22.66 -38.71 33.20
C MET A 667 -21.34 -38.74 34.01
N GLU A 668 -21.25 -37.96 35.10
CA GLU A 668 -20.12 -37.92 36.04
C GLU A 668 -19.82 -39.26 36.73
N LYS A 669 -20.81 -40.15 36.82
CA LYS A 669 -20.62 -41.51 37.35
C LYS A 669 -20.14 -42.49 36.29
N ASP A 670 -20.61 -42.32 35.06
CA ASP A 670 -20.41 -43.30 33.98
C ASP A 670 -19.16 -43.04 33.15
N PHE A 671 -18.65 -41.80 33.16
CA PHE A 671 -17.51 -41.33 32.37
C PHE A 671 -16.56 -40.48 33.20
N ASP A 672 -15.27 -40.58 32.90
CA ASP A 672 -14.21 -39.84 33.59
C ASP A 672 -14.01 -38.43 33.00
N TYR A 673 -14.27 -38.26 31.69
CA TYR A 673 -14.10 -36.99 30.99
C TYR A 673 -15.25 -36.70 30.03
N PHE A 674 -15.52 -35.40 29.83
CA PHE A 674 -16.55 -34.89 28.93
C PHE A 674 -15.96 -33.94 27.90
N TYR A 675 -16.29 -34.15 26.62
CA TYR A 675 -16.05 -33.18 25.56
C TYR A 675 -17.38 -32.59 25.07
N LEU A 676 -17.57 -31.28 25.28
CA LEU A 676 -18.80 -30.58 24.90
C LEU A 676 -18.66 -30.03 23.47
N ALA A 677 -19.34 -30.67 22.52
CA ALA A 677 -19.34 -30.33 21.09
C ALA A 677 -20.76 -29.96 20.60
N THR A 678 -21.44 -29.09 21.35
CA THR A 678 -22.86 -28.74 21.13
C THR A 678 -23.13 -27.96 19.84
N GLY A 679 -22.09 -27.46 19.17
CA GLY A 679 -22.17 -26.75 17.90
C GLY A 679 -22.97 -25.44 17.96
N ALA A 680 -23.19 -24.85 16.79
CA ALA A 680 -23.99 -23.63 16.64
C ALA A 680 -25.49 -23.97 16.70
N HIS A 681 -26.05 -23.98 17.90
CA HIS A 681 -27.46 -24.31 18.17
C HIS A 681 -28.37 -23.07 18.25
N LYS A 682 -27.80 -21.86 18.17
CA LYS A 682 -28.55 -20.59 18.13
C LYS A 682 -28.29 -19.90 16.80
N SER A 683 -29.36 -19.54 16.10
CA SER A 683 -29.27 -18.70 14.92
C SER A 683 -28.67 -17.34 15.29
N GLN A 684 -27.75 -16.84 14.48
CA GLN A 684 -27.28 -15.48 14.61
C GLN A 684 -28.42 -14.55 14.18
N LYS A 685 -28.80 -13.59 15.05
CA LYS A 685 -29.71 -12.51 14.64
C LYS A 685 -28.99 -11.72 13.54
N MET A 686 -29.51 -11.79 12.32
CA MET A 686 -29.04 -10.90 11.27
C MET A 686 -29.42 -9.48 11.68
N ARG A 687 -28.42 -8.58 11.78
CA ARG A 687 -28.65 -7.14 11.95
C ARG A 687 -29.03 -6.57 10.57
N VAL A 688 -30.18 -7.00 10.05
CA VAL A 688 -30.80 -6.44 8.84
C VAL A 688 -31.62 -5.24 9.25
#